data_AF-A0A8W8JTK5-F1
#
_entry.id   AF-A0A8W8JTK5-F1
#
_cell.length_a   1.000
_cell.length_b   1.000
_cell.length_c   1.000
_cell.angle_alpha   90.00
_cell.angle_beta   90.00
_cell.angle_gamma   90.00
#
_symmetry.space_group_name_H-M   'P 1'
#
loop_
_entity.id
_entity.type
_entity.pdbx_description
1 polymer ?
#
loop_
_entity_poly.entity_id
_entity_poly.type
_entity_poly.pdbx_seq_one_letter_code
_entity_poly.pdbx_strand_id
1 'polypeptide(L)'
;LVGENPKPNLSRFTVVELPGLEKLNEDAAILRQREGPTLSKALIGLNSLVTLLAGNPYADRVISYSDSKLTQLLREELGGNCKTRALLNIKPQSDPNTFSAIVQFTTKLSQVKNFPIINDSYAQELITQYRARIIDLRQQSGVGPAPMAQISNLNDVKETIRQLEVENLKLKDENERLKTRLDGMQNKFGSMAHTKTDLSQQLLMTEEEKLKVSQSLVEMQIENNKIREEAEATKFELTNKILMLTNNLMEAENDRDKHHKSARNAREKLQEMEKERKDLADEYVVLKTNYLALVREHEKETKRNDELSIELLNLVNAKAALMKQIHALSDSDPGVGDPEAEVSRVKAFVIKNSTGKVKADEILGSQTDRSQVENTLFNNKRRYERDMERMKKEHGDDRQKLEAKMNAVQKELQESRNLARERQRRLAELNAALIVARGEKEQLELQLNRLQHKVKDLGEDYRGRLIKYVEDIAEFVDKNNAGPEGRNSGRMREYVENMHKDISRSHKEREEQLSLAAQQYRESKRTLLHKYEELLIHYRNLRLQCEERGLDDIDMGPDETELKLSDSEINSSNLREITRLKGEVNRLRQTLENYKNKYGVSEEDDIRMKPGEKPAETWAALRKQLREYTLNTQKDLEEERAKLMSENIVLKEQLKESQDYIDHHLVRYKQEIVKLRKMLGYDTDGSPVLGAPTYRKGRRK
;
A
#
# COMPACT_ATOMS: atom_id res chain seq x y z
N LEU A 1 -8.14 20.43 9.84
CA LEU A 1 -8.28 21.57 10.77
C LEU A 1 -9.39 22.49 10.25
N VAL A 2 -10.19 22.99 11.17
CA VAL A 2 -11.44 23.74 11.00
C VAL A 2 -11.18 25.05 10.24
N GLY A 3 -11.96 25.33 9.19
CA GLY A 3 -12.05 26.67 8.61
C GLY A 3 -12.80 27.57 9.59
N GLU A 4 -12.09 28.53 10.17
CA GLU A 4 -12.62 29.45 11.17
C GLU A 4 -13.67 30.38 10.56
N ASN A 5 -14.94 30.05 10.79
CA ASN A 5 -15.97 31.07 10.89
C ASN A 5 -15.76 31.74 12.27
N PRO A 6 -15.47 33.05 12.37
CA PRO A 6 -15.03 33.69 13.61
C PRO A 6 -16.11 33.77 14.71
N LYS A 7 -17.33 33.27 14.45
CA LYS A 7 -18.43 33.21 15.42
C LYS A 7 -18.71 31.74 15.78
N PRO A 8 -18.70 31.36 17.07
CA PRO A 8 -18.95 29.98 17.48
C PRO A 8 -20.39 29.54 17.20
N ASN A 9 -20.56 28.30 16.76
CA ASN A 9 -21.88 27.67 16.63
C ASN A 9 -22.52 27.52 18.02
N LEU A 10 -23.78 27.92 18.18
CA LEU A 10 -24.50 27.87 19.46
C LEU A 10 -25.47 26.67 19.51
N SER A 11 -25.22 25.74 20.42
CA SER A 11 -26.12 24.60 20.68
C SER A 11 -26.77 24.71 22.05
N ARG A 12 -28.03 24.31 22.17
CA ARG A 12 -28.80 24.29 23.43
C ARG A 12 -29.19 22.85 23.75
N PHE A 13 -28.80 22.38 24.94
CA PHE A 13 -29.23 21.09 25.48
C PHE A 13 -30.28 21.33 26.56
N THR A 14 -31.51 20.86 26.33
CA THR A 14 -32.64 21.06 27.24
C THR A 14 -33.08 19.69 27.77
N VAL A 15 -33.17 19.57 29.10
CA VAL A 15 -33.79 18.43 29.78
C VAL A 15 -35.12 18.91 30.34
N VAL A 16 -36.20 18.20 30.02
CA VAL A 16 -37.56 18.54 30.44
C VAL A 16 -38.15 17.36 31.21
N GLU A 17 -38.46 17.60 32.48
CA GLU A 17 -39.27 16.68 33.27
C GLU A 17 -40.73 17.11 33.16
N LEU A 18 -41.57 16.22 32.63
CA LEU A 18 -43.00 16.47 32.48
C LEU A 18 -43.76 16.02 33.72
N PRO A 19 -44.89 16.68 34.05
CA PRO A 19 -45.80 16.17 35.06
C PRO A 19 -46.31 14.77 34.68
N GLY A 20 -46.69 13.98 35.69
CA GLY A 20 -47.20 12.63 35.49
C GLY A 20 -48.30 12.53 34.44
N LEU A 21 -48.05 11.73 33.39
CA LEU A 21 -48.95 11.53 32.26
C LEU A 21 -50.17 10.68 32.63
N GLU A 22 -50.16 10.02 33.79
CA GLU A 22 -51.32 9.30 34.32
C GLU A 22 -52.56 10.18 34.47
N LYS A 23 -52.34 11.48 34.66
CA LYS A 23 -53.37 12.51 34.78
C LYS A 23 -54.15 12.73 33.47
N LEU A 24 -53.67 12.23 32.33
CA LEU A 24 -54.39 12.28 31.05
C LEU A 24 -55.59 11.32 31.00
N ASN A 25 -55.62 10.32 31.88
CA ASN A 25 -56.73 9.38 31.99
C ASN A 25 -57.90 9.93 32.85
N GLU A 26 -57.67 11.00 33.61
CA GLU A 26 -58.68 11.61 34.47
C GLU A 26 -59.51 12.67 33.72
N ASP A 27 -60.75 12.85 34.14
CA ASP A 27 -61.62 13.88 33.57
C ASP A 27 -61.06 15.29 33.80
N ALA A 28 -61.02 16.10 32.74
CA ALA A 28 -60.45 17.44 32.76
C ALA A 28 -61.11 18.36 33.80
N ALA A 29 -62.40 18.16 34.12
CA ALA A 29 -63.11 18.90 35.16
C ALA A 29 -62.65 18.51 36.58
N ILE A 30 -62.43 17.22 36.81
CA ILE A 30 -61.97 16.65 38.09
C ILE A 30 -60.51 17.03 38.33
N LEU A 31 -59.66 16.89 37.31
CA LEU A 31 -58.25 17.26 37.36
C LEU A 31 -58.06 18.76 37.65
N ARG A 32 -58.90 19.63 37.06
CA ARG A 32 -58.91 21.08 37.32
C ARG A 32 -59.24 21.42 38.77
N GLN A 33 -60.15 20.67 39.40
CA GLN A 33 -60.54 20.88 40.80
C GLN A 33 -59.46 20.41 41.78
N ARG A 34 -58.76 19.30 41.47
CA ARG A 34 -57.74 18.70 42.36
C ARG A 34 -56.38 19.39 42.29
N GLU A 35 -55.87 19.64 41.09
CA GLU A 35 -54.49 20.08 40.84
C GLU A 35 -54.40 21.56 40.43
N GLY A 36 -55.55 22.21 40.27
CA GLY A 36 -55.68 23.58 39.83
C GLY A 36 -55.65 23.78 38.31
N PRO A 37 -56.09 24.95 37.84
CA PRO A 37 -56.29 25.22 36.42
C PRO A 37 -54.99 25.20 35.61
N THR A 38 -53.88 25.64 36.20
CA THR A 38 -52.60 25.81 35.49
C THR A 38 -51.97 24.48 35.07
N LEU A 39 -51.90 23.50 35.99
CA LEU A 39 -51.30 22.19 35.70
C LEU A 39 -52.17 21.39 34.71
N SER A 40 -53.47 21.37 34.95
CA SER A 40 -54.41 20.70 34.03
C SER A 40 -54.35 21.28 32.62
N LYS A 41 -54.22 22.62 32.49
CA LYS A 41 -54.14 23.30 31.20
C LYS A 41 -52.82 23.00 30.49
N ALA A 42 -51.74 22.82 31.23
CA ALA A 42 -50.45 22.41 30.67
C ALA A 42 -50.51 21.00 30.06
N LEU A 43 -51.05 20.01 30.77
CA LEU A 43 -51.14 18.63 30.27
C LEU A 43 -52.15 18.47 29.14
N ILE A 44 -53.33 19.08 29.26
CA ILE A 44 -54.35 19.05 28.20
C ILE A 44 -53.83 19.79 26.96
N GLY A 45 -53.25 20.98 27.13
CA GLY A 45 -52.64 21.74 26.05
C GLY A 45 -51.51 20.98 25.36
N LEU A 46 -50.68 20.26 26.13
CA LEU A 46 -49.64 19.40 25.58
C LEU A 46 -50.22 18.25 24.76
N ASN A 47 -51.25 17.54 25.26
CA ASN A 47 -51.89 16.44 24.54
C ASN A 47 -52.55 16.91 23.23
N SER A 48 -53.25 18.05 23.28
CA SER A 48 -53.83 18.69 22.10
C SER A 48 -52.76 19.10 21.09
N LEU A 49 -51.67 19.73 21.55
CA LEU A 49 -50.55 20.12 20.70
C LEU A 49 -49.89 18.92 20.03
N VAL A 50 -49.60 17.86 20.79
CA VAL A 50 -48.97 16.63 20.26
C VAL A 50 -49.88 15.96 19.24
N THR A 51 -51.20 15.90 19.51
CA THR A 51 -52.16 15.36 18.54
C THR A 51 -52.20 16.20 17.26
N LEU A 52 -52.17 17.52 17.37
CA LEU A 52 -52.20 18.43 16.23
C LEU A 52 -50.91 18.37 15.41
N LEU A 53 -49.76 18.26 16.08
CA LEU A 53 -48.45 18.07 15.46
C LEU A 53 -48.34 16.72 14.74
N ALA A 54 -48.87 15.64 15.33
CA ALA A 54 -48.88 14.32 14.71
C ALA A 54 -49.76 14.29 13.45
N GLY A 55 -50.92 14.96 13.49
CA GLY A 55 -51.83 15.06 12.35
C GLY A 55 -51.35 15.97 11.22
N ASN A 56 -50.38 16.85 11.48
CA ASN A 56 -49.88 17.81 10.50
C ASN A 56 -48.34 17.81 10.49
N PRO A 57 -47.70 16.89 9.76
CA PRO A 57 -46.24 16.70 9.81
C PRO A 57 -45.44 17.64 8.88
N TYR A 58 -46.10 18.60 8.21
CA TYR A 58 -45.49 19.46 7.19
C TYR A 58 -44.81 20.70 7.79
N ALA A 59 -43.74 21.21 7.17
CA ALA A 59 -42.94 22.32 7.73
C ALA A 59 -43.66 23.69 7.72
N ASP A 60 -44.62 23.89 6.83
CA ASP A 60 -45.38 25.13 6.60
C ASP A 60 -46.65 25.26 7.47
N ARG A 61 -46.90 24.30 8.34
CA ARG A 61 -48.06 24.27 9.23
C ARG A 61 -48.10 25.46 10.18
N VAL A 62 -49.30 26.00 10.39
CA VAL A 62 -49.58 27.03 11.39
C VAL A 62 -50.07 26.36 12.66
N ILE A 63 -49.22 26.35 13.70
CA ILE A 63 -49.54 25.75 15.00
C ILE A 63 -49.51 26.82 16.07
N SER A 64 -50.57 26.88 16.86
CA SER A 64 -50.61 27.73 18.04
C SER A 64 -50.00 27.00 19.24
N TYR A 65 -48.96 27.59 19.82
CA TYR A 65 -48.36 27.11 21.07
C TYR A 65 -48.91 27.88 22.29
N SER A 66 -49.87 28.79 22.09
CA SER A 66 -50.31 29.75 23.10
C SER A 66 -51.16 29.14 24.22
N ASP A 67 -51.65 27.92 24.05
CA ASP A 67 -52.67 27.31 24.90
C ASP A 67 -52.21 27.12 26.36
N SER A 68 -50.93 26.84 26.57
CA SER A 68 -50.33 26.75 27.90
C SER A 68 -48.91 27.33 27.93
N LYS A 69 -48.42 27.67 29.13
CA LYS A 69 -47.03 28.10 29.26
C LYS A 69 -46.04 26.98 28.91
N LEU A 70 -46.40 25.74 29.22
CA LEU A 70 -45.61 24.55 28.88
C LEU A 70 -45.44 24.42 27.36
N THR A 71 -46.54 24.50 26.60
CA THR A 71 -46.49 24.44 25.13
C THR A 71 -45.70 25.60 24.53
N GLN A 72 -45.76 26.80 25.11
CA GLN A 72 -44.92 27.92 24.66
C GLN A 72 -43.43 27.67 24.87
N LEU A 73 -43.06 27.08 26.01
CA LEU A 73 -41.66 26.77 26.34
C LEU A 73 -41.11 25.64 25.47
N LEU A 74 -41.95 24.66 25.11
CA LEU A 74 -41.58 23.50 24.29
C LEU A 74 -41.69 23.76 22.78
N ARG A 75 -41.78 25.02 22.36
CA ARG A 75 -41.99 25.37 20.95
C ARG A 75 -40.84 24.94 20.04
N GLU A 76 -39.60 24.95 20.55
CA GLU A 76 -38.45 24.50 19.76
C GLU A 76 -38.31 22.98 19.81
N GLU A 77 -38.61 22.40 20.97
CA GLU A 77 -38.47 20.99 21.34
C GLU A 77 -39.55 20.12 20.67
N LEU A 78 -40.75 20.66 20.41
CA LEU A 78 -41.84 19.96 19.73
C LEU A 78 -42.21 20.71 18.46
N GLY A 79 -41.85 20.15 17.31
CA GLY A 79 -42.16 20.68 15.99
C GLY A 79 -41.21 21.75 15.45
N GLY A 80 -40.14 22.10 16.18
CA GLY A 80 -39.21 23.17 15.86
C GLY A 80 -37.78 22.73 15.55
N ASN A 81 -36.82 23.64 15.78
CA ASN A 81 -35.39 23.45 15.57
C ASN A 81 -34.73 22.73 16.78
N CYS A 82 -35.06 21.45 16.97
CA CYS A 82 -34.47 20.65 18.05
C CYS A 82 -34.42 19.16 17.68
N LYS A 83 -33.34 18.47 18.08
CA LYS A 83 -33.27 17.01 18.05
C LYS A 83 -33.85 16.45 19.34
N THR A 84 -35.13 16.10 19.32
CA THR A 84 -35.87 15.70 20.52
C THR A 84 -35.87 14.19 20.70
N ARG A 85 -35.60 13.75 21.92
CA ARG A 85 -35.77 12.37 22.38
C ARG A 85 -36.66 12.37 23.61
N ALA A 86 -37.68 11.52 23.62
CA ALA A 86 -38.55 11.33 24.78
C ALA A 86 -38.17 10.03 25.48
N LEU A 87 -37.95 10.10 26.80
CA LEU A 87 -37.82 8.95 27.66
C LEU A 87 -39.14 8.77 28.40
N LEU A 88 -39.72 7.58 28.30
CA LEU A 88 -41.01 7.28 28.91
C LEU A 88 -40.83 6.26 30.02
N ASN A 89 -41.22 6.64 31.22
CA ASN A 89 -41.11 5.83 32.41
C ASN A 89 -42.50 5.27 32.75
N ILE A 90 -42.68 3.97 32.59
CA ILE A 90 -43.92 3.26 32.87
C ILE A 90 -43.70 2.34 34.07
N LYS A 91 -44.61 2.36 35.05
CA LYS A 91 -44.53 1.45 36.20
C LYS A 91 -44.97 0.04 35.79
N PRO A 92 -44.27 -1.03 36.22
CA PRO A 92 -44.58 -2.43 35.84
C PRO A 92 -45.99 -2.92 36.20
N GLN A 93 -46.70 -2.24 37.12
CA GLN A 93 -48.05 -2.56 37.57
C GLN A 93 -48.97 -1.32 37.48
N SER A 94 -48.98 -0.66 36.32
CA SER A 94 -49.87 0.49 36.08
C SER A 94 -51.30 0.05 35.78
N ASP A 95 -52.29 0.85 36.17
CA ASP A 95 -53.68 0.59 35.80
C ASP A 95 -53.84 0.48 34.27
N PRO A 96 -54.65 -0.44 33.73
CA PRO A 96 -54.78 -0.65 32.29
C PRO A 96 -55.19 0.61 31.52
N ASN A 97 -56.07 1.44 32.09
CA ASN A 97 -56.54 2.68 31.46
C ASN A 97 -55.42 3.74 31.42
N THR A 98 -54.67 3.86 32.50
CA THR A 98 -53.52 4.75 32.62
C THR A 98 -52.41 4.33 31.65
N PHE A 99 -52.12 3.03 31.56
CA PHE A 99 -51.17 2.48 30.59
C PHE A 99 -51.59 2.79 29.14
N SER A 100 -52.87 2.56 28.81
CA SER A 100 -53.42 2.86 27.49
C SER A 100 -53.30 4.35 27.14
N ALA A 101 -53.65 5.26 28.06
CA ALA A 101 -53.52 6.70 27.85
C ALA A 101 -52.07 7.14 27.58
N ILE A 102 -51.11 6.59 28.35
CA ILE A 102 -49.67 6.87 28.16
C ILE A 102 -49.20 6.36 26.80
N VAL A 103 -49.51 5.11 26.44
CA VAL A 103 -49.09 4.52 25.16
C VAL A 103 -49.70 5.27 23.98
N GLN A 104 -50.98 5.65 24.04
CA GLN A 104 -51.62 6.44 22.99
C GLN A 104 -50.97 7.82 22.81
N PHE A 105 -50.67 8.51 23.91
CA PHE A 105 -49.92 9.77 23.87
C PHE A 105 -48.54 9.57 23.26
N THR A 106 -47.85 8.49 23.62
CA THR A 106 -46.51 8.13 23.10
C THR A 106 -46.52 7.88 21.59
N THR A 107 -47.52 7.15 21.11
CA THR A 107 -47.67 6.86 19.68
C THR A 107 -47.90 8.13 18.87
N LYS A 108 -48.64 9.10 19.41
CA LYS A 108 -48.77 10.42 18.77
C LYS A 108 -47.48 11.21 18.85
N LEU A 109 -46.79 11.18 19.99
CA LEU A 109 -45.52 11.89 20.19
C LEU A 109 -44.43 11.39 19.23
N SER A 110 -44.38 10.08 18.92
CA SER A 110 -43.41 9.52 17.97
C SER A 110 -43.68 9.93 16.52
N GLN A 111 -44.89 10.38 16.20
CA GLN A 111 -45.26 10.88 14.86
C GLN A 111 -44.92 12.36 14.68
N VAL A 112 -44.59 13.08 15.75
CA VAL A 112 -44.22 14.51 15.68
C VAL A 112 -42.86 14.65 14.98
N LYS A 113 -42.83 15.43 13.89
CA LYS A 113 -41.60 15.74 13.14
C LYS A 113 -41.01 17.09 13.55
N ASN A 114 -39.72 17.08 13.88
CA ASN A 114 -38.91 18.27 14.11
C ASN A 114 -38.01 18.57 12.90
N PHE A 115 -37.56 19.81 12.80
CA PHE A 115 -36.77 20.32 11.67
C PHE A 115 -35.47 20.97 12.19
N PRO A 116 -34.52 20.16 12.70
CA PRO A 116 -33.27 20.67 13.26
C PRO A 116 -32.32 21.17 12.17
N ILE A 117 -31.76 22.36 12.38
CA ILE A 117 -30.73 22.97 11.53
C ILE A 117 -29.46 23.24 12.35
N ILE A 118 -28.33 23.43 11.67
CA ILE A 118 -27.08 23.86 12.32
C ILE A 118 -27.21 25.35 12.66
N ASN A 119 -27.05 25.69 13.93
CA ASN A 119 -27.15 27.07 14.42
C ASN A 119 -25.82 27.82 14.18
N ASP A 120 -25.51 28.09 12.92
CA ASP A 120 -24.40 28.93 12.50
C ASP A 120 -24.77 30.43 12.51
N SER A 121 -23.81 31.28 12.18
CA SER A 121 -24.02 32.73 12.13
C SER A 121 -25.06 33.15 11.09
N TYR A 122 -25.17 32.43 9.98
CA TYR A 122 -26.10 32.73 8.89
C TYR A 122 -27.55 32.45 9.30
N ALA A 123 -27.80 31.29 9.94
CA ALA A 123 -29.09 30.96 10.50
C ALA A 123 -29.55 31.97 11.56
N GLN A 124 -28.64 32.45 12.41
CA GLN A 124 -28.95 33.47 13.42
C GLN A 124 -29.31 34.83 12.80
N GLU A 125 -28.58 35.27 11.78
CA GLU A 125 -28.87 36.52 11.06
C GLU A 125 -30.23 36.44 10.36
N LEU A 126 -30.52 35.33 9.70
CA LEU A 126 -31.81 35.11 9.04
C LEU A 126 -32.98 35.14 10.03
N ILE A 127 -32.85 34.46 11.19
CA ILE A 127 -33.87 34.50 12.25
C ILE A 127 -34.07 35.93 12.77
N THR A 128 -32.99 36.70 12.91
CA THR A 128 -33.03 38.08 13.38
C THR A 128 -33.78 38.98 12.39
N GLN A 129 -33.49 38.84 11.09
CA GLN A 129 -34.20 39.56 10.02
C GLN A 129 -35.69 39.21 9.99
N TYR A 130 -36.05 37.92 10.08
CA TYR A 130 -37.45 37.50 10.13
C TYR A 130 -38.19 38.07 11.35
N ARG A 131 -37.55 38.11 12.52
CA ARG A 131 -38.15 38.70 13.73
C ARG A 131 -38.40 40.20 13.57
N ALA A 132 -37.43 40.94 13.02
CA ALA A 132 -37.60 42.37 12.73
C ALA A 132 -38.77 42.60 11.76
N ARG A 133 -38.85 41.80 10.69
CA ARG A 133 -39.94 41.91 9.71
C ARG A 133 -41.32 41.62 10.30
N ILE A 134 -41.43 40.65 11.22
CA ILE A 134 -42.69 40.36 11.91
C ILE A 134 -43.13 41.54 12.79
N ILE A 135 -42.19 42.26 13.42
CA ILE A 135 -42.50 43.43 14.24
C ILE A 135 -43.00 44.58 13.36
N ASP A 136 -42.33 44.84 12.23
CA ASP A 136 -42.74 45.88 11.28
C ASP A 136 -44.14 45.61 10.71
N LEU A 137 -44.42 44.35 10.33
CA LEU A 137 -45.74 43.95 9.82
C LEU A 137 -46.84 44.12 10.88
N ARG A 138 -46.53 43.84 12.16
CA ARG A 138 -47.48 44.08 13.25
C ARG A 138 -47.74 45.57 13.50
N GLN A 139 -46.77 46.44 13.25
CA GLN A 139 -46.97 47.90 13.32
C GLN A 139 -47.76 48.44 12.13
N GLN A 140 -47.58 47.87 10.94
CA GLN A 140 -48.28 48.29 9.72
C GLN A 140 -49.76 47.89 9.67
N SER A 141 -50.16 46.81 10.35
CA SER A 141 -51.57 46.40 10.47
C SER A 141 -52.37 47.23 11.49
N GLY A 142 -52.14 48.55 11.55
CA GLY A 142 -52.77 49.48 12.48
C GLY A 142 -54.30 49.34 12.57
N VAL A 143 -54.77 48.80 13.70
CA VAL A 143 -56.19 48.81 14.10
C VAL A 143 -56.46 50.13 14.83
N GLY A 144 -57.11 51.09 14.17
CA GLY A 144 -57.58 52.35 14.76
C GLY A 144 -58.51 53.12 13.80
N PRO A 145 -59.66 53.65 14.24
CA PRO A 145 -60.72 54.16 13.35
C PRO A 145 -60.55 55.64 13.00
N ALA A 146 -60.74 56.00 11.73
CA ALA A 146 -60.86 57.38 11.27
C ALA A 146 -62.32 57.71 10.91
N PRO A 147 -62.89 58.86 11.33
CA PRO A 147 -64.26 59.25 11.04
C PRO A 147 -64.38 60.04 9.72
N MET A 148 -65.43 59.73 8.95
CA MET A 148 -65.87 60.47 7.75
C MET A 148 -66.50 61.82 8.13
N ALA A 149 -66.21 62.85 7.33
CA ALA A 149 -66.96 64.11 7.34
C ALA A 149 -68.04 64.11 6.25
N GLN A 150 -69.26 64.53 6.63
CA GLN A 150 -70.45 64.66 5.77
C GLN A 150 -70.46 65.99 5.02
N ILE A 151 -71.01 66.00 3.79
CA ILE A 151 -71.34 67.20 3.00
C ILE A 151 -72.85 67.23 2.80
N SER A 152 -73.47 68.41 2.90
CA SER A 152 -74.90 68.63 2.64
C SER A 152 -75.11 69.91 1.83
N ASN A 153 -75.53 69.80 0.55
CA ASN A 153 -76.33 70.76 -0.24
C ASN A 153 -76.55 70.29 -1.70
N LEU A 154 -77.74 70.54 -2.29
CA LEU A 154 -78.21 69.95 -3.57
C LEU A 154 -77.64 70.60 -4.85
N ASN A 155 -77.12 71.83 -4.78
CA ASN A 155 -76.37 72.44 -5.90
C ASN A 155 -74.91 71.96 -5.92
N ASP A 156 -74.35 71.65 -4.75
CA ASP A 156 -73.11 70.87 -4.66
C ASP A 156 -73.32 69.47 -5.21
N VAL A 157 -74.52 68.87 -5.19
CA VAL A 157 -74.76 67.55 -5.82
C VAL A 157 -74.53 67.55 -7.33
N LYS A 158 -74.83 68.62 -8.07
CA LYS A 158 -74.56 68.65 -9.53
C LYS A 158 -73.10 68.95 -9.86
N GLU A 159 -72.48 69.85 -9.11
CA GLU A 159 -71.06 70.15 -9.23
C GLU A 159 -70.22 68.95 -8.76
N THR A 160 -70.61 68.30 -7.66
CA THR A 160 -70.05 67.03 -7.19
C THR A 160 -70.39 65.89 -8.12
N ILE A 161 -71.54 65.80 -8.79
CA ILE A 161 -71.75 64.77 -9.82
C ILE A 161 -70.76 64.96 -10.98
N ARG A 162 -70.54 66.20 -11.44
CA ARG A 162 -69.51 66.48 -12.47
C ARG A 162 -68.09 66.21 -11.97
N GLN A 163 -67.78 66.60 -10.74
CA GLN A 163 -66.50 66.33 -10.11
C GLN A 163 -66.32 64.83 -9.88
N LEU A 164 -67.37 64.10 -9.49
CA LEU A 164 -67.43 62.65 -9.32
C LEU A 164 -67.41 61.93 -10.67
N GLU A 165 -67.85 62.53 -11.77
CA GLU A 165 -67.71 61.97 -13.13
C GLU A 165 -66.26 62.10 -13.61
N VAL A 166 -65.63 63.26 -13.39
CA VAL A 166 -64.21 63.47 -13.66
C VAL A 166 -63.34 62.62 -12.73
N GLU A 167 -63.73 62.50 -11.47
CA GLU A 167 -63.07 61.65 -10.47
C GLU A 167 -63.32 60.18 -10.78
N ASN A 168 -64.51 59.77 -11.25
CA ASN A 168 -64.75 58.41 -11.73
C ASN A 168 -63.91 58.08 -12.97
N LEU A 169 -63.72 59.03 -13.89
CA LEU A 169 -62.82 58.84 -15.03
C LEU A 169 -61.36 58.71 -14.57
N LYS A 170 -60.90 59.57 -13.66
CA LYS A 170 -59.56 59.46 -13.05
C LYS A 170 -59.39 58.16 -12.28
N LEU A 171 -60.38 57.78 -11.48
CA LEU A 171 -60.40 56.54 -10.72
C LEU A 171 -60.46 55.33 -11.66
N LYS A 172 -61.10 55.43 -12.82
CA LYS A 172 -61.14 54.37 -13.83
C LYS A 172 -59.78 54.22 -14.53
N ASP A 173 -59.13 55.31 -14.90
CA ASP A 173 -57.75 55.31 -15.40
C ASP A 173 -56.77 54.77 -14.34
N GLU A 174 -56.93 55.17 -13.08
CA GLU A 174 -56.16 54.64 -11.96
C GLU A 174 -56.47 53.15 -11.73
N ASN A 175 -57.72 52.71 -11.86
CA ASN A 175 -58.08 51.30 -11.75
C ASN A 175 -57.49 50.46 -12.90
N GLU A 176 -57.45 51.00 -14.12
CA GLU A 176 -56.79 50.34 -15.25
C GLU A 176 -55.26 50.28 -15.08
N ARG A 177 -54.65 51.34 -14.54
CA ARG A 177 -53.24 51.33 -14.12
C ARG A 177 -52.97 50.36 -12.97
N LEU A 178 -53.88 50.27 -12.00
CA LEU A 178 -53.78 49.34 -10.89
C LEU A 178 -53.99 47.89 -11.36
N LYS A 179 -54.91 47.64 -12.30
CA LYS A 179 -55.10 46.32 -12.93
C LYS A 179 -53.89 45.89 -13.73
N THR A 180 -53.36 46.74 -14.60
CA THR A 180 -52.12 46.43 -15.34
C THR A 180 -50.92 46.21 -14.41
N ARG A 181 -50.86 46.96 -13.30
CA ARG A 181 -49.85 46.75 -12.25
C ARG A 181 -50.08 45.45 -11.47
N LEU A 182 -51.33 45.09 -11.21
CA LEU A 182 -51.73 43.84 -10.57
C LEU A 182 -51.38 42.64 -11.48
N ASP A 183 -51.69 42.71 -12.78
CA ASP A 183 -51.34 41.70 -13.77
C ASP A 183 -49.82 41.58 -13.91
N GLY A 184 -49.10 42.70 -13.96
CA GLY A 184 -47.63 42.71 -13.94
C GLY A 184 -47.06 42.10 -12.66
N MET A 185 -47.71 42.34 -11.52
CA MET A 185 -47.32 41.74 -10.23
C MET A 185 -47.67 40.25 -10.20
N GLN A 186 -48.79 39.83 -10.75
CA GLN A 186 -49.24 38.44 -10.83
C GLN A 186 -48.34 37.61 -11.76
N ASN A 187 -47.89 38.18 -12.88
CA ASN A 187 -46.89 37.58 -13.77
C ASN A 187 -45.51 37.47 -13.09
N LYS A 188 -45.12 38.48 -12.30
CA LYS A 188 -43.90 38.42 -11.48
C LYS A 188 -44.01 37.36 -10.37
N PHE A 189 -45.17 37.22 -9.73
CA PHE A 189 -45.41 36.15 -8.77
C PHE A 189 -45.41 34.77 -9.44
N GLY A 190 -45.95 34.63 -10.64
CA GLY A 190 -45.90 33.40 -11.44
C GLY A 190 -44.47 33.00 -11.80
N SER A 191 -43.68 33.93 -12.34
CA SER A 191 -42.26 33.68 -12.65
C SER A 191 -41.41 33.44 -11.38
N MET A 192 -41.69 34.14 -10.28
CA MET A 192 -41.06 33.88 -8.98
C MET A 192 -41.44 32.50 -8.43
N ALA A 193 -42.69 32.06 -8.63
CA ALA A 193 -43.12 30.73 -8.23
C ALA A 193 -42.44 29.63 -9.05
N HIS A 194 -42.33 29.81 -10.37
CA HIS A 194 -41.61 28.87 -11.24
C HIS A 194 -40.12 28.80 -10.91
N THR A 195 -39.45 29.94 -10.74
CA THR A 195 -38.04 29.95 -10.32
C THR A 195 -37.84 29.32 -8.94
N LYS A 196 -38.78 29.50 -8.00
CA LYS A 196 -38.75 28.81 -6.71
C LYS A 196 -38.93 27.29 -6.84
N THR A 197 -39.83 26.82 -7.70
CA THR A 197 -40.01 25.38 -7.94
C THR A 197 -38.80 24.76 -8.60
N ASP A 198 -38.21 25.45 -9.59
CA ASP A 198 -37.00 24.99 -10.29
C ASP A 198 -35.81 24.91 -9.33
N LEU A 199 -35.64 25.93 -8.48
CA LEU A 199 -34.59 25.94 -7.47
C LEU A 199 -34.79 24.81 -6.45
N SER A 200 -36.03 24.57 -6.02
CA SER A 200 -36.36 23.49 -5.08
C SER A 200 -36.12 22.10 -5.70
N GLN A 201 -36.37 21.94 -7.00
CA GLN A 201 -36.10 20.70 -7.74
C GLN A 201 -34.59 20.47 -7.92
N GLN A 202 -33.82 21.52 -8.24
CA GLN A 202 -32.36 21.43 -8.28
C GLN A 202 -31.77 21.06 -6.92
N LEU A 203 -32.30 21.64 -5.84
CA LEU A 203 -31.84 21.36 -4.48
C LEU A 203 -32.10 19.88 -4.11
N LEU A 204 -33.29 19.35 -4.43
CA LEU A 204 -33.60 17.92 -4.28
C LEU A 204 -32.63 17.03 -5.05
N MET A 205 -32.35 17.33 -6.32
CA MET A 205 -31.40 16.57 -7.14
C MET A 205 -29.99 16.59 -6.53
N THR A 206 -29.53 17.74 -6.04
CA THR A 206 -28.23 17.83 -5.37
C THR A 206 -28.17 17.09 -4.04
N GLU A 207 -29.27 17.05 -3.28
CA GLU A 207 -29.36 16.23 -2.06
C GLU A 207 -29.35 14.74 -2.37
N GLU A 208 -30.06 14.31 -3.43
CA GLU A 208 -30.03 12.92 -3.90
C GLU A 208 -28.63 12.50 -4.37
N GLU A 209 -27.92 13.36 -5.12
CA GLU A 209 -26.54 13.11 -5.53
C GLU A 209 -25.60 13.04 -4.33
N LYS A 210 -25.75 13.94 -3.35
CA LYS A 210 -24.97 13.91 -2.10
C LYS A 210 -25.24 12.63 -1.31
N LEU A 211 -26.48 12.18 -1.25
CA LEU A 211 -26.85 10.92 -0.60
C LEU A 211 -26.21 9.73 -1.32
N LYS A 212 -26.25 9.68 -2.65
CA LYS A 212 -25.56 8.65 -3.44
C LYS A 212 -24.05 8.64 -3.19
N VAL A 213 -23.40 9.80 -3.18
CA VAL A 213 -21.96 9.90 -2.86
C VAL A 213 -21.69 9.43 -1.43
N SER A 214 -22.52 9.81 -0.47
CA SER A 214 -22.37 9.37 0.92
C SER A 214 -22.58 7.85 1.08
N GLN A 215 -23.51 7.27 0.32
CA GLN A 215 -23.74 5.83 0.29
C GLN A 215 -22.52 5.10 -0.29
N SER A 216 -22.00 5.53 -1.45
CA SER A 216 -20.79 4.95 -2.05
C SER A 216 -19.57 5.09 -1.14
N LEU A 217 -19.47 6.17 -0.36
CA LEU A 217 -18.39 6.35 0.61
C LEU A 217 -18.50 5.33 1.75
N VAL A 218 -19.70 5.09 2.27
CA VAL A 218 -19.93 4.06 3.32
C VAL A 218 -19.68 2.66 2.77
N GLU A 219 -20.13 2.36 1.55
CA GLU A 219 -19.85 1.08 0.88
C GLU A 219 -18.33 0.86 0.72
N MET A 220 -17.60 1.87 0.27
CA MET A 220 -16.13 1.81 0.15
C MET A 220 -15.42 1.69 1.51
N GLN A 221 -15.98 2.27 2.59
CA GLN A 221 -15.46 2.07 3.94
C GLN A 221 -15.69 0.63 4.44
N ILE A 222 -16.85 0.04 4.15
CA ILE A 222 -17.15 -1.36 4.48
C ILE A 222 -16.21 -2.29 3.71
N GLU A 223 -16.00 -2.04 2.41
CA GLU A 223 -15.10 -2.83 1.57
C GLU A 223 -13.64 -2.72 2.04
N ASN A 224 -13.16 -1.52 2.40
CA ASN A 224 -11.83 -1.35 2.99
C ASN A 224 -11.69 -2.10 4.32
N ASN A 225 -12.70 -2.06 5.18
CA ASN A 225 -12.68 -2.81 6.44
C ASN A 225 -12.64 -4.32 6.19
N LYS A 226 -13.41 -4.81 5.20
CA LYS A 226 -13.40 -6.22 4.81
C LYS A 226 -12.03 -6.67 4.28
N ILE A 227 -11.42 -5.88 3.38
CA ILE A 227 -10.06 -6.15 2.88
C ILE A 227 -9.05 -6.15 4.04
N ARG A 228 -9.22 -5.27 5.03
CA ARG A 228 -8.35 -5.21 6.21
C ARG A 228 -8.51 -6.45 7.11
N GLU A 229 -9.73 -6.93 7.32
CA GLU A 229 -9.98 -8.18 8.05
C GLU A 229 -9.37 -9.39 7.33
N GLU A 230 -9.53 -9.48 6.01
CA GLU A 230 -8.92 -10.54 5.19
C GLU A 230 -7.37 -10.49 5.25
N ALA A 231 -6.79 -9.28 5.22
CA ALA A 231 -5.35 -9.08 5.38
C ALA A 231 -4.86 -9.48 6.79
N GLU A 232 -5.64 -9.22 7.84
CA GLU A 232 -5.30 -9.63 9.20
C GLU A 232 -5.42 -11.15 9.39
N ALA A 233 -6.43 -11.79 8.77
CA ALA A 233 -6.58 -13.24 8.77
C ALA A 233 -5.42 -13.95 8.07
N THR A 234 -5.07 -13.52 6.85
CA THR A 234 -3.93 -14.08 6.10
C THR A 234 -2.60 -13.82 6.82
N LYS A 235 -2.43 -12.65 7.46
CA LYS A 235 -1.27 -12.39 8.31
C LYS A 235 -1.20 -13.37 9.48
N PHE A 236 -2.32 -13.67 10.14
CA PHE A 236 -2.36 -14.64 11.23
C PHE A 236 -1.97 -16.05 10.75
N GLU A 237 -2.51 -16.50 9.61
CA GLU A 237 -2.15 -17.78 8.98
C GLU A 237 -0.65 -17.85 8.64
N LEU A 238 -0.10 -16.79 8.05
CA LEU A 238 1.33 -16.71 7.73
C LEU A 238 2.19 -16.72 9.00
N THR A 239 1.78 -16.03 10.07
CA THR A 239 2.52 -16.06 11.34
C THR A 239 2.51 -17.45 11.97
N ASN A 240 1.40 -18.19 11.89
CA ASN A 240 1.34 -19.57 12.36
C ASN A 240 2.23 -20.48 11.51
N LYS A 241 2.25 -20.29 10.19
CA LYS A 241 3.13 -21.06 9.29
C LYS A 241 4.61 -20.76 9.55
N ILE A 242 4.98 -19.50 9.79
CA ILE A 242 6.33 -19.11 10.19
C ILE A 242 6.70 -19.77 11.52
N LEU A 243 5.80 -19.79 12.51
CA LEU A 243 6.06 -20.43 13.80
C LEU A 243 6.30 -21.94 13.64
N MET A 244 5.47 -22.64 12.84
CA MET A 244 5.67 -24.05 12.54
C MET A 244 7.01 -24.30 11.82
N LEU A 245 7.34 -23.49 10.80
CA LEU A 245 8.61 -23.60 10.10
C LEU A 245 9.80 -23.30 11.00
N THR A 246 9.66 -22.37 11.95
CA THR A 246 10.70 -22.05 12.94
C THR A 246 10.94 -23.22 13.88
N ASN A 247 9.88 -23.88 14.35
CA ASN A 247 9.99 -25.08 15.18
C ASN A 247 10.66 -26.22 14.40
N ASN A 248 10.24 -26.50 13.17
CA ASN A 248 10.86 -27.53 12.33
C ASN A 248 12.34 -27.23 12.05
N LEU A 249 12.69 -25.96 11.84
CA LEU A 249 14.06 -25.54 11.64
C LEU A 249 14.88 -25.75 12.92
N MET A 250 14.33 -25.41 14.09
CA MET A 250 14.97 -25.65 15.39
C MET A 250 15.20 -27.15 15.67
N GLU A 251 14.23 -28.01 15.33
CA GLU A 251 14.39 -29.47 15.41
C GLU A 251 15.50 -29.98 14.48
N ALA A 252 15.51 -29.53 13.22
CA ALA A 252 16.55 -29.88 12.25
C ALA A 252 17.94 -29.38 12.68
N GLU A 253 18.04 -28.23 13.35
CA GLU A 253 19.29 -27.75 13.93
C GLU A 253 19.76 -28.60 15.12
N ASN A 254 18.86 -29.01 16.00
CA ASN A 254 19.18 -29.90 17.11
C ASN A 254 19.70 -31.26 16.62
N ASP A 255 19.06 -31.84 15.60
CA ASP A 255 19.51 -33.11 15.03
C ASP A 255 20.83 -32.98 14.28
N ARG A 256 21.02 -31.88 13.54
CA ARG A 256 22.31 -31.54 12.94
C ARG A 256 23.41 -31.51 14.00
N ASP A 257 23.16 -30.90 15.16
CA ASP A 257 24.15 -30.77 16.22
C ASP A 257 24.43 -32.13 16.91
N LYS A 258 23.42 -33.00 17.07
CA LYS A 258 23.62 -34.39 17.50
C LYS A 258 24.50 -35.17 16.53
N HIS A 259 24.21 -35.09 15.22
CA HIS A 259 25.03 -35.73 14.20
C HIS A 259 26.44 -35.15 14.16
N HIS A 260 26.60 -33.84 14.38
CA HIS A 260 27.90 -33.20 14.41
C HIS A 260 28.76 -33.70 15.58
N LYS A 261 28.16 -33.87 16.77
CA LYS A 261 28.80 -34.49 17.95
C LYS A 261 29.19 -35.94 17.68
N SER A 262 28.29 -36.75 17.12
CA SER A 262 28.58 -38.14 16.76
C SER A 262 29.71 -38.26 15.74
N ALA A 263 29.70 -37.42 14.69
CA ALA A 263 30.75 -37.39 13.68
C ALA A 263 32.10 -36.93 14.24
N ARG A 264 32.11 -36.04 15.24
CA ARG A 264 33.33 -35.62 15.95
C ARG A 264 33.91 -36.77 16.76
N ASN A 265 33.07 -37.45 17.55
CA ASN A 265 33.50 -38.61 18.34
C ASN A 265 34.06 -39.74 17.44
N ALA A 266 33.42 -39.98 16.29
CA ALA A 266 33.91 -40.96 15.32
C ALA A 266 35.25 -40.56 14.68
N ARG A 267 35.48 -39.26 14.43
CA ARG A 267 36.77 -38.75 13.94
C ARG A 267 37.88 -38.89 14.97
N GLU A 268 37.59 -38.59 16.23
CA GLU A 268 38.57 -38.72 17.33
C GLU A 268 38.98 -40.19 17.49
N LYS A 269 38.03 -41.12 17.47
CA LYS A 269 38.33 -42.57 17.45
C LYS A 269 39.14 -43.01 16.23
N LEU A 270 38.84 -42.47 15.04
CA LEU A 270 39.60 -42.78 13.84
C LEU A 270 41.06 -42.31 13.97
N GLN A 271 41.29 -41.11 14.52
CA GLN A 271 42.63 -40.59 14.75
C GLN A 271 43.42 -41.43 15.75
N GLU A 272 42.75 -41.91 16.81
CA GLU A 272 43.35 -42.81 17.79
C GLU A 272 43.76 -44.14 17.13
N MET A 273 42.86 -44.79 16.39
CA MET A 273 43.17 -46.02 15.63
C MET A 273 44.26 -45.81 14.56
N GLU A 274 44.31 -44.64 13.91
CA GLU A 274 45.37 -44.31 12.95
C GLU A 274 46.72 -44.13 13.62
N LYS A 275 46.75 -43.60 14.85
CA LYS A 275 47.96 -43.50 15.67
C LYS A 275 48.41 -44.89 16.09
N GLU A 276 47.52 -45.71 16.64
CA GLU A 276 47.82 -47.11 16.98
C GLU A 276 48.35 -47.89 15.77
N ARG A 277 47.76 -47.72 14.59
CA ARG A 277 48.24 -48.37 13.36
C ARG A 277 49.65 -47.93 12.97
N LYS A 278 50.00 -46.65 13.19
CA LYS A 278 51.36 -46.14 12.92
C LYS A 278 52.35 -46.70 13.93
N ASP A 279 52.00 -46.68 15.21
CA ASP A 279 52.84 -47.21 16.29
C ASP A 279 53.11 -48.71 16.05
N LEU A 280 52.09 -49.49 15.69
CA LEU A 280 52.23 -50.91 15.34
C LEU A 280 53.09 -51.16 14.08
N ALA A 281 53.00 -50.25 13.10
CA ALA A 281 53.82 -50.33 11.89
C ALA A 281 55.29 -50.05 12.21
N ASP A 282 55.57 -49.07 13.08
CA ASP A 282 56.92 -48.76 13.53
C ASP A 282 57.50 -49.92 14.36
N GLU A 283 56.71 -50.51 15.26
CA GLU A 283 57.08 -51.74 15.98
C GLU A 283 57.39 -52.91 15.03
N TYR A 284 56.58 -53.10 13.99
CA TYR A 284 56.81 -54.13 12.98
C TYR A 284 58.12 -53.89 12.19
N VAL A 285 58.44 -52.64 11.87
CA VAL A 285 59.72 -52.29 11.22
C VAL A 285 60.89 -52.64 12.12
N VAL A 286 60.83 -52.27 13.40
CA VAL A 286 61.87 -52.62 14.39
C VAL A 286 62.02 -54.13 14.50
N LEU A 287 60.92 -54.87 14.65
CA LEU A 287 60.93 -56.33 14.74
C LEU A 287 61.52 -56.97 13.48
N LYS A 288 61.17 -56.47 12.29
CA LYS A 288 61.72 -56.95 11.02
C LYS A 288 63.22 -56.68 10.92
N THR A 289 63.70 -55.52 11.39
CA THR A 289 65.15 -55.25 11.42
C THR A 289 65.89 -56.18 12.37
N ASN A 290 65.32 -56.46 13.55
CA ASN A 290 65.88 -57.42 14.50
C ASN A 290 65.92 -58.84 13.91
N TYR A 291 64.85 -59.26 13.24
CA TYR A 291 64.80 -60.57 12.59
C TYR A 291 65.85 -60.70 11.49
N LEU A 292 66.04 -59.66 10.66
CA LEU A 292 67.08 -59.63 9.64
C LEU A 292 68.49 -59.65 10.23
N ALA A 293 68.71 -58.99 11.36
CA ALA A 293 69.99 -59.06 12.06
C ALA A 293 70.27 -60.47 12.59
N LEU A 294 69.26 -61.13 13.17
CA LEU A 294 69.37 -62.50 13.66
C LEU A 294 69.63 -63.50 12.52
N VAL A 295 68.99 -63.32 11.36
CA VAL A 295 69.27 -64.13 10.16
C VAL A 295 70.71 -63.98 9.71
N ARG A 296 71.26 -62.75 9.71
CA ARG A 296 72.68 -62.52 9.35
C ARG A 296 73.64 -63.18 10.35
N GLU A 297 73.34 -63.13 11.64
CA GLU A 297 74.14 -63.84 12.66
C GLU A 297 74.06 -65.36 12.47
N HIS A 298 72.86 -65.88 12.19
CA HIS A 298 72.70 -67.30 11.87
C HIS A 298 73.50 -67.70 10.63
N GLU A 299 73.48 -66.92 9.56
CA GLU A 299 74.29 -67.16 8.35
C GLU A 299 75.80 -67.12 8.61
N LYS A 300 76.27 -66.28 9.55
CA LYS A 300 77.67 -66.27 9.95
C LYS A 300 78.03 -67.55 10.71
N GLU A 301 77.19 -68.00 11.62
CA GLU A 301 77.40 -69.24 12.35
C GLU A 301 77.34 -70.46 11.42
N THR A 302 76.42 -70.51 10.45
CA THR A 302 76.40 -71.60 9.46
C THR A 302 77.70 -71.61 8.64
N LYS A 303 78.21 -70.44 8.22
CA LYS A 303 79.51 -70.37 7.52
C LYS A 303 80.67 -70.84 8.39
N ARG A 304 80.72 -70.44 9.67
CA ARG A 304 81.72 -70.93 10.63
C ARG A 304 81.62 -72.45 10.81
N ASN A 305 80.41 -72.98 10.88
CA ASN A 305 80.19 -74.41 11.05
C ASN A 305 80.56 -75.19 9.77
N ASP A 306 80.33 -74.62 8.59
CA ASP A 306 80.80 -75.16 7.31
C ASP A 306 82.34 -75.15 7.23
N GLU A 307 82.99 -74.06 7.66
CA GLU A 307 84.46 -73.94 7.75
C GLU A 307 85.04 -74.99 8.71
N LEU A 308 84.48 -75.11 9.92
CA LEU A 308 84.85 -76.14 10.89
C LEU A 308 84.61 -77.56 10.35
N SER A 309 83.54 -77.77 9.58
CA SER A 309 83.25 -79.06 8.94
C SER A 309 84.30 -79.41 7.88
N ILE A 310 84.78 -78.42 7.12
CA ILE A 310 85.88 -78.58 6.17
C ILE A 310 87.20 -78.86 6.90
N GLU A 311 87.48 -78.16 7.99
CA GLU A 311 88.66 -78.41 8.83
C GLU A 311 88.64 -79.83 9.43
N LEU A 312 87.50 -80.28 9.92
CA LEU A 312 87.32 -81.64 10.43
C LEU A 312 87.54 -82.69 9.32
N LEU A 313 87.02 -82.45 8.12
CA LEU A 313 87.22 -83.33 6.98
C LEU A 313 88.70 -83.44 6.61
N ASN A 314 89.43 -82.32 6.64
CA ASN A 314 90.87 -82.28 6.40
C ASN A 314 91.65 -83.05 7.48
N LEU A 315 91.28 -82.91 8.76
CA LEU A 315 91.88 -83.66 9.87
C LEU A 315 91.59 -85.16 9.78
N VAL A 316 90.37 -85.55 9.41
CA VAL A 316 90.01 -86.96 9.19
C VAL A 316 90.80 -87.54 8.02
N ASN A 317 90.99 -86.79 6.93
CA ASN A 317 91.82 -87.21 5.80
C ASN A 317 93.30 -87.33 6.20
N ALA A 318 93.83 -86.40 6.99
CA ALA A 318 95.19 -86.49 7.54
C ALA A 318 95.36 -87.70 8.48
N LYS A 319 94.37 -87.96 9.34
CA LYS A 319 94.33 -89.15 10.21
C LYS A 319 94.23 -90.45 9.40
N ALA A 320 93.44 -90.47 8.33
CA ALA A 320 93.32 -91.63 7.44
C ALA A 320 94.64 -91.89 6.67
N ALA A 321 95.36 -90.84 6.28
CA ALA A 321 96.69 -90.96 5.68
C ALA A 321 97.74 -91.50 6.68
N LEU A 322 97.70 -91.05 7.94
CA LEU A 322 98.55 -91.59 9.02
C LEU A 322 98.20 -93.05 9.37
N MET A 323 96.92 -93.40 9.40
CA MET A 323 96.47 -94.80 9.59
C MET A 323 96.97 -95.72 8.46
N LYS A 324 97.03 -95.23 7.21
CA LYS A 324 97.64 -95.98 6.09
C LYS A 324 99.16 -96.18 6.26
N GLN A 325 99.87 -95.26 6.91
CA GLN A 325 101.29 -95.43 7.24
C GLN A 325 101.52 -96.39 8.42
N ILE A 326 100.60 -96.43 9.38
CA ILE A 326 100.64 -97.39 10.51
C ILE A 326 100.32 -98.81 10.03
N HIS A 327 99.41 -98.97 9.05
CA HIS A 327 99.09 -100.26 8.45
C HIS A 327 100.21 -100.84 7.57
N ALA A 328 101.21 -100.03 7.19
CA ALA A 328 102.37 -100.47 6.39
C ALA A 328 103.55 -100.96 7.26
N LEU A 329 103.46 -100.92 8.59
CA LEU A 329 104.57 -101.21 9.52
C LEU A 329 104.27 -102.24 10.63
N SER A 330 103.18 -103.00 10.53
CA SER A 330 102.89 -104.04 11.53
C SER A 330 102.25 -105.28 10.90
N ASP A 331 103.11 -106.20 10.44
CA ASP A 331 102.79 -107.59 10.11
C ASP A 331 103.23 -108.49 11.27
N SER A 332 102.27 -109.01 12.05
CA SER A 332 102.38 -110.28 12.80
C SER A 332 101.08 -110.64 13.54
N ASP A 333 100.55 -111.79 13.12
CA ASP A 333 99.46 -112.69 13.54
C ASP A 333 99.36 -113.01 15.07
N PRO A 334 98.42 -113.87 15.56
CA PRO A 334 96.96 -113.81 15.58
C PRO A 334 96.37 -113.81 17.02
N GLY A 335 95.08 -113.44 17.12
CA GLY A 335 94.18 -114.03 18.12
C GLY A 335 93.82 -113.18 19.33
N VAL A 336 92.60 -112.62 19.28
CA VAL A 336 91.49 -112.79 20.23
C VAL A 336 90.66 -111.50 20.27
N GLY A 337 89.39 -111.60 19.89
CA GLY A 337 88.36 -110.60 20.21
C GLY A 337 87.74 -109.91 19.00
N ASP A 338 86.75 -110.57 18.42
CA ASP A 338 85.75 -110.10 17.46
C ASP A 338 85.38 -108.59 17.55
N PRO A 339 85.74 -107.76 16.54
CA PRO A 339 85.27 -106.38 16.39
C PRO A 339 83.89 -106.26 15.70
N GLU A 340 83.24 -107.35 15.29
CA GLU A 340 81.98 -107.31 14.54
C GLU A 340 80.77 -106.92 15.44
N ALA A 341 80.89 -107.14 16.75
CA ALA A 341 79.85 -106.80 17.73
C ALA A 341 79.86 -105.31 18.16
N GLU A 342 81.00 -104.63 18.11
CA GLU A 342 81.06 -103.18 18.34
C GLU A 342 80.83 -102.36 17.07
N VAL A 343 81.23 -102.89 15.90
CA VAL A 343 80.89 -102.25 14.62
C VAL A 343 79.39 -102.30 14.34
N SER A 344 78.65 -103.30 14.83
CA SER A 344 77.18 -103.33 14.73
C SER A 344 76.48 -102.38 15.71
N ARG A 345 77.04 -102.14 16.90
CA ARG A 345 76.52 -101.13 17.85
C ARG A 345 76.86 -99.69 17.40
N VAL A 346 78.05 -99.46 16.85
CA VAL A 346 78.44 -98.15 16.32
C VAL A 346 77.80 -97.88 14.97
N LYS A 347 77.58 -98.87 14.09
CA LYS A 347 76.71 -98.71 12.90
C LYS A 347 75.27 -98.40 13.29
N ALA A 348 74.73 -99.00 14.36
CA ALA A 348 73.39 -98.68 14.86
C ALA A 348 73.30 -97.27 15.49
N PHE A 349 74.38 -96.74 16.08
CA PHE A 349 74.42 -95.38 16.62
C PHE A 349 74.70 -94.32 15.54
N VAL A 350 75.52 -94.65 14.53
CA VAL A 350 75.84 -93.76 13.41
C VAL A 350 74.69 -93.69 12.41
N ILE A 351 73.94 -94.77 12.15
CA ILE A 351 72.69 -94.70 11.35
C ILE A 351 71.60 -93.89 12.09
N LYS A 352 71.64 -93.84 13.43
CA LYS A 352 70.69 -93.05 14.23
C LYS A 352 71.01 -91.54 14.26
N ASN A 353 72.26 -91.15 13.98
CA ASN A 353 72.69 -89.74 13.97
C ASN A 353 73.13 -89.19 12.60
N SER A 354 73.29 -90.03 11.56
CA SER A 354 73.69 -89.59 10.21
C SER A 354 72.52 -89.47 9.21
N THR A 355 71.28 -89.66 9.66
CA THR A 355 70.09 -89.17 8.94
C THR A 355 69.37 -88.12 9.77
N GLY A 356 69.95 -86.93 9.82
CA GLY A 356 69.25 -85.66 10.10
C GLY A 356 68.25 -85.28 8.99
N LYS A 357 67.55 -86.28 8.45
CA LYS A 357 66.19 -86.13 7.92
C LYS A 357 65.33 -86.90 8.90
N VAL A 358 64.81 -86.19 9.90
CA VAL A 358 63.58 -86.62 10.56
C VAL A 358 62.59 -86.90 9.44
N LYS A 359 62.31 -88.18 9.21
CA LYS A 359 61.11 -88.61 8.48
C LYS A 359 59.95 -88.08 9.31
N ALA A 360 59.33 -87.04 8.79
CA ALA A 360 58.11 -86.44 9.30
C ALA A 360 56.92 -87.39 9.07
N ASP A 361 56.97 -88.61 9.61
CA ASP A 361 55.93 -89.62 9.42
C ASP A 361 55.48 -90.33 10.71
N GLU A 362 56.01 -90.00 11.89
CA GLU A 362 55.43 -90.44 13.18
C GLU A 362 55.11 -89.27 14.13
N ILE A 363 54.94 -88.07 13.56
CA ILE A 363 54.13 -86.98 14.14
C ILE A 363 53.12 -86.54 13.07
N LEU A 364 52.50 -87.53 12.43
CA LEU A 364 51.35 -87.33 11.58
C LEU A 364 50.22 -88.16 12.18
N GLY A 365 49.25 -87.46 12.76
CA GLY A 365 47.90 -88.00 12.85
C GLY A 365 47.47 -88.54 11.50
N SER A 366 46.56 -89.51 11.51
CA SER A 366 46.17 -90.30 10.35
C SER A 366 45.93 -89.44 9.10
N GLN A 367 46.11 -90.04 7.92
CA GLN A 367 45.86 -89.41 6.61
C GLN A 367 44.49 -88.69 6.52
N THR A 368 43.52 -89.11 7.34
CA THR A 368 42.22 -88.46 7.52
C THR A 368 42.29 -87.10 8.20
N ASP A 369 43.14 -86.93 9.21
CA ASP A 369 43.24 -85.70 10.00
C ASP A 369 43.99 -84.62 9.22
N ARG A 370 45.01 -85.01 8.44
CA ARG A 370 45.70 -84.09 7.51
C ARG A 370 44.75 -83.61 6.41
N SER A 371 43.93 -84.51 5.86
CA SER A 371 42.90 -84.15 4.87
C SER A 371 41.80 -83.25 5.45
N GLN A 372 41.40 -83.45 6.71
CA GLN A 372 40.41 -82.58 7.38
C GLN A 372 40.96 -81.19 7.69
N VAL A 373 42.22 -81.10 8.14
CA VAL A 373 42.89 -79.81 8.39
C VAL A 373 43.18 -79.08 7.07
N GLU A 374 43.60 -79.78 6.01
CA GLU A 374 43.74 -79.20 4.69
C GLU A 374 42.39 -78.73 4.14
N ASN A 375 41.33 -79.53 4.22
CA ASN A 375 40.00 -79.13 3.76
C ASN A 375 39.45 -77.93 4.53
N THR A 376 39.66 -77.86 5.85
CA THR A 376 39.24 -76.70 6.65
C THR A 376 40.08 -75.46 6.34
N LEU A 377 41.40 -75.59 6.15
CA LEU A 377 42.27 -74.48 5.74
C LEU A 377 41.99 -73.99 4.33
N PHE A 378 41.75 -74.87 3.35
CA PHE A 378 41.38 -74.50 1.98
C PHE A 378 39.98 -73.88 1.93
N ASN A 379 39.03 -74.37 2.73
CA ASN A 379 37.70 -73.77 2.83
C ASN A 379 37.75 -72.39 3.51
N ASN A 380 38.60 -72.21 4.53
CA ASN A 380 38.83 -70.93 5.18
C ASN A 380 39.55 -69.96 4.23
N LYS A 381 40.58 -70.40 3.52
CA LYS A 381 41.27 -69.61 2.48
C LYS A 381 40.31 -69.16 1.38
N ARG A 382 39.46 -70.05 0.85
CA ARG A 382 38.42 -69.70 -0.12
C ARG A 382 37.33 -68.79 0.44
N ARG A 383 37.07 -68.82 1.76
CA ARG A 383 36.18 -67.85 2.42
C ARG A 383 36.85 -66.48 2.50
N TYR A 384 38.09 -66.40 2.99
CA TYR A 384 38.83 -65.14 3.08
C TYR A 384 39.10 -64.50 1.72
N GLU A 385 39.35 -65.30 0.67
CA GLU A 385 39.49 -64.81 -0.70
C GLU A 385 38.17 -64.21 -1.20
N ARG A 386 37.04 -64.91 -0.99
CA ARG A 386 35.70 -64.38 -1.32
C ARG A 386 35.35 -63.12 -0.53
N ASP A 387 35.69 -63.09 0.76
CA ASP A 387 35.42 -61.93 1.62
C ASP A 387 36.32 -60.75 1.21
N MET A 388 37.59 -60.97 0.86
CA MET A 388 38.46 -59.93 0.32
C MET A 388 37.95 -59.40 -1.02
N GLU A 389 37.49 -60.28 -1.91
CA GLU A 389 36.99 -59.90 -3.22
C GLU A 389 35.66 -59.14 -3.10
N ARG A 390 34.80 -59.53 -2.16
CA ARG A 390 33.60 -58.79 -1.80
C ARG A 390 33.94 -57.41 -1.23
N MET A 391 34.87 -57.32 -0.28
CA MET A 391 35.31 -56.04 0.29
C MET A 391 35.95 -55.12 -0.76
N LYS A 392 36.73 -55.67 -1.70
CA LYS A 392 37.28 -54.89 -2.82
C LYS A 392 36.19 -54.35 -3.73
N LYS A 393 35.16 -55.17 -4.02
CA LYS A 393 34.02 -54.74 -4.84
C LYS A 393 33.20 -53.66 -4.13
N GLU A 394 32.87 -53.86 -2.84
CA GLU A 394 32.15 -52.88 -2.03
C GLU A 394 32.91 -51.56 -1.91
N HIS A 395 34.24 -51.59 -1.71
CA HIS A 395 35.07 -50.38 -1.73
C HIS A 395 35.19 -49.73 -3.11
N GLY A 396 35.23 -50.52 -4.19
CA GLY A 396 35.19 -50.02 -5.56
C GLY A 396 33.89 -49.29 -5.86
N ASP A 397 32.75 -49.88 -5.48
CA ASP A 397 31.43 -49.30 -5.64
C ASP A 397 31.27 -48.04 -4.78
N ASP A 398 31.76 -48.04 -3.54
CA ASP A 398 31.76 -46.86 -2.67
C ASP A 398 32.65 -45.74 -3.20
N ARG A 399 33.80 -46.07 -3.80
CA ARG A 399 34.69 -45.10 -4.44
C ARG A 399 34.02 -44.49 -5.68
N GLN A 400 33.39 -45.28 -6.53
CA GLN A 400 32.65 -44.78 -7.69
C GLN A 400 31.46 -43.90 -7.26
N LYS A 401 30.73 -44.29 -6.21
CA LYS A 401 29.64 -43.46 -5.65
C LYS A 401 30.16 -42.14 -5.09
N LEU A 402 31.32 -42.14 -4.43
CA LEU A 402 31.94 -40.92 -3.91
C LEU A 402 32.45 -40.01 -5.04
N GLU A 403 33.07 -40.58 -6.08
CA GLU A 403 33.51 -39.83 -7.27
C GLU A 403 32.31 -39.25 -8.03
N ALA A 404 31.22 -40.01 -8.19
CA ALA A 404 29.98 -39.52 -8.79
C ALA A 404 29.35 -38.38 -7.96
N LYS A 405 29.31 -38.50 -6.63
CA LYS A 405 28.84 -37.43 -5.74
C LYS A 405 29.74 -36.20 -5.79
N MET A 406 31.06 -36.38 -5.87
CA MET A 406 32.01 -35.27 -6.00
C MET A 406 31.81 -34.52 -7.32
N ASN A 407 31.64 -35.25 -8.42
CA ASN A 407 31.37 -34.66 -9.73
C ASN A 407 30.01 -33.95 -9.77
N ALA A 408 28.97 -34.51 -9.14
CA ALA A 408 27.66 -33.86 -9.01
C ALA A 408 27.76 -32.55 -8.22
N VAL A 409 28.41 -32.57 -7.05
CA VAL A 409 28.63 -31.36 -6.24
C VAL A 409 29.50 -30.34 -6.98
N GLN A 410 30.50 -30.78 -7.75
CA GLN A 410 31.31 -29.87 -8.56
C GLN A 410 30.50 -29.23 -9.69
N LYS A 411 29.58 -29.98 -10.31
CA LYS A 411 28.65 -29.47 -11.32
C LYS A 411 27.66 -28.48 -10.72
N GLU A 412 27.04 -28.81 -9.58
CA GLU A 412 26.15 -27.91 -8.84
C GLU A 412 26.86 -26.63 -8.38
N LEU A 413 28.11 -26.73 -7.92
CA LEU A 413 28.92 -25.57 -7.55
C LEU A 413 29.22 -24.68 -8.78
N GLN A 414 29.46 -25.28 -9.94
CA GLN A 414 29.73 -24.55 -11.17
C GLN A 414 28.45 -23.90 -11.71
N GLU A 415 27.31 -24.57 -11.64
CA GLU A 415 25.99 -24.03 -11.97
C GLU A 415 25.61 -22.88 -11.02
N SER A 416 25.81 -23.04 -9.70
CA SER A 416 25.59 -21.99 -8.72
C SER A 416 26.49 -20.77 -8.95
N ARG A 417 27.77 -20.98 -9.32
CA ARG A 417 28.69 -19.89 -9.70
C ARG A 417 28.26 -19.18 -10.98
N ASN A 418 27.77 -19.93 -11.97
CA ASN A 418 27.25 -19.34 -13.20
C ASN A 418 25.99 -18.53 -12.94
N LEU A 419 25.05 -19.05 -12.15
CA LEU A 419 23.84 -18.35 -11.73
C LEU A 419 24.17 -17.07 -10.92
N ALA A 420 25.17 -17.14 -10.03
CA ALA A 420 25.64 -15.97 -9.28
C ALA A 420 26.25 -14.91 -10.21
N ARG A 421 27.05 -15.30 -11.21
CA ARG A 421 27.59 -14.39 -12.23
C ARG A 421 26.50 -13.79 -13.10
N GLU A 422 25.48 -14.55 -13.49
CA GLU A 422 24.33 -14.05 -14.23
C GLU A 422 23.52 -13.04 -13.41
N ARG A 423 23.24 -13.35 -12.13
CA ARG A 423 22.60 -12.39 -11.21
C ARG A 423 23.43 -11.13 -11.04
N GLN A 424 24.75 -11.25 -10.97
CA GLN A 424 25.65 -10.10 -10.87
C GLN A 424 25.66 -9.26 -12.16
N ARG A 425 25.59 -9.89 -13.34
CA ARG A 425 25.41 -9.18 -14.63
C ARG A 425 24.06 -8.46 -14.69
N ARG A 426 22.97 -9.13 -14.33
CA ARG A 426 21.63 -8.50 -14.26
C ARG A 426 21.58 -7.33 -13.27
N LEU A 427 22.24 -7.46 -12.11
CA LEU A 427 22.36 -6.35 -11.16
C LEU A 427 23.17 -5.19 -11.75
N ALA A 428 24.24 -5.47 -12.50
CA ALA A 428 25.01 -4.43 -13.17
C ALA A 428 24.22 -3.74 -14.30
N GLU A 429 23.46 -4.50 -15.08
CA GLU A 429 22.55 -3.99 -16.12
C GLU A 429 21.44 -3.13 -15.52
N LEU A 430 20.79 -3.60 -14.45
CA LEU A 430 19.76 -2.83 -13.73
C LEU A 430 20.35 -1.57 -13.10
N ASN A 431 21.54 -1.64 -12.53
CA ASN A 431 22.22 -0.45 -11.98
C ASN A 431 22.58 0.55 -13.09
N ALA A 432 23.04 0.08 -14.25
CA ALA A 432 23.31 0.95 -15.39
C ALA A 432 22.03 1.62 -15.91
N ALA A 433 20.94 0.86 -16.05
CA ALA A 433 19.63 1.40 -16.42
C ALA A 433 19.10 2.42 -15.41
N LEU A 434 19.31 2.17 -14.11
CA LEU A 434 18.92 3.10 -13.04
C LEU A 434 19.72 4.41 -13.12
N ILE A 435 21.02 4.35 -13.42
CA ILE A 435 21.85 5.54 -13.63
C ILE A 435 21.37 6.34 -14.84
N VAL A 436 21.06 5.68 -15.96
CA VAL A 436 20.52 6.34 -17.16
C VAL A 436 19.16 7.00 -16.84
N ALA A 437 18.25 6.28 -16.19
CA ALA A 437 16.95 6.80 -15.80
C ALA A 437 17.04 7.97 -14.81
N ARG A 438 18.02 7.96 -13.89
CA ARG A 438 18.31 9.11 -13.03
C ARG A 438 18.81 10.31 -13.83
N GLY A 439 19.71 10.09 -14.79
CA GLY A 439 20.18 11.15 -15.69
C GLY A 439 19.05 11.75 -16.53
N GLU A 440 18.16 10.92 -17.07
CA GLU A 440 16.96 11.38 -17.80
C GLU A 440 16.02 12.18 -16.88
N LYS A 441 15.80 11.72 -15.64
CA LYS A 441 15.01 12.46 -14.65
C LYS A 441 15.63 13.83 -14.36
N GLU A 442 16.93 13.91 -14.10
CA GLU A 442 17.63 15.18 -13.84
C GLU A 442 17.56 16.12 -15.06
N GLN A 443 17.66 15.59 -16.28
CA GLN A 443 17.49 16.37 -17.51
C GLN A 443 16.06 16.91 -17.65
N LEU A 444 15.05 16.10 -17.36
CA LEU A 444 13.64 16.51 -17.38
C LEU A 444 13.35 17.55 -16.29
N GLU A 445 13.93 17.41 -15.10
CA GLU A 445 13.83 18.42 -14.03
C GLU A 445 14.46 19.75 -14.46
N LEU A 446 15.63 19.72 -15.11
CA LEU A 446 16.25 20.92 -15.67
C LEU A 446 15.39 21.56 -16.77
N GLN A 447 14.76 20.76 -17.64
CA GLN A 447 13.85 21.26 -18.66
C GLN A 447 12.58 21.86 -18.04
N LEU A 448 12.00 21.20 -17.03
CA LEU A 448 10.85 21.69 -16.29
C LEU A 448 11.16 23.02 -15.61
N ASN A 449 12.32 23.13 -14.95
CA ASN A 449 12.77 24.37 -14.32
C ASN A 449 12.97 25.48 -15.36
N ARG A 450 13.58 25.18 -16.52
CA ARG A 450 13.71 26.14 -17.62
C ARG A 450 12.35 26.60 -18.16
N LEU A 451 11.40 25.69 -18.31
CA LEU A 451 10.04 26.02 -18.75
C LEU A 451 9.29 26.84 -17.70
N GLN A 452 9.44 26.51 -16.41
CA GLN A 452 8.86 27.29 -15.32
C GLN A 452 9.41 28.72 -15.28
N HIS A 453 10.72 28.89 -15.48
CA HIS A 453 11.33 30.22 -15.62
C HIS A 453 10.77 30.96 -16.83
N LYS A 454 10.68 30.32 -18.01
CA LYS A 454 10.06 30.94 -19.19
C LYS A 454 8.60 31.35 -18.97
N VAL A 455 7.80 30.53 -18.29
CA VAL A 455 6.41 30.86 -17.95
C VAL A 455 6.34 32.02 -16.95
N LYS A 456 7.29 32.09 -16.01
CA LYS A 456 7.40 33.20 -15.07
C LYS A 456 7.77 34.49 -15.79
N ASP A 457 8.78 34.47 -16.65
CA ASP A 457 9.24 35.62 -17.42
C ASP A 457 8.12 36.15 -18.34
N LEU A 458 7.45 35.26 -19.07
CA LEU A 458 6.27 35.63 -19.87
C LEU A 458 5.13 36.18 -19.00
N GLY A 459 4.90 35.59 -17.82
CA GLY A 459 3.91 36.07 -16.85
C GLY A 459 4.23 37.46 -16.30
N GLU A 460 5.50 37.78 -16.10
CA GLU A 460 5.98 39.10 -15.69
C GLU A 460 5.84 40.12 -16.84
N ASP A 461 6.15 39.72 -18.08
CA ASP A 461 5.91 40.53 -19.28
C ASP A 461 4.43 40.83 -19.51
N TYR A 462 3.54 39.88 -19.21
CA TYR A 462 2.08 40.08 -19.29
C TYR A 462 1.59 41.05 -18.22
N ARG A 463 2.07 40.91 -16.98
CA ARG A 463 1.73 41.83 -15.89
C ARG A 463 2.27 43.23 -16.16
N GLY A 464 3.52 43.34 -16.61
CA GLY A 464 4.14 44.63 -16.97
C GLY A 464 3.40 45.34 -18.09
N ARG A 465 2.96 44.61 -19.13
CA ARG A 465 2.14 45.17 -20.21
C ARG A 465 0.75 45.61 -19.72
N LEU A 466 0.08 44.81 -18.88
CA LEU A 466 -1.23 45.17 -18.32
C LEU A 466 -1.13 46.40 -17.40
N ILE A 467 -0.10 46.49 -16.57
CA ILE A 467 0.14 47.65 -15.71
C ILE A 467 0.35 48.90 -16.57
N LYS A 468 1.18 48.81 -17.62
CA LYS A 468 1.40 49.92 -18.54
C LYS A 468 0.11 50.36 -19.26
N TYR A 469 -0.73 49.41 -19.67
CA TYR A 469 -2.04 49.73 -20.25
C TYR A 469 -2.98 50.40 -19.24
N VAL A 470 -2.96 50.00 -17.97
CA VAL A 470 -3.75 50.64 -16.91
C VAL A 470 -3.22 52.04 -16.60
N GLU A 471 -1.89 52.23 -16.56
CA GLU A 471 -1.23 53.53 -16.39
C GLU A 471 -1.54 54.48 -17.55
N ASP A 472 -1.43 54.01 -18.80
CA ASP A 472 -1.76 54.80 -19.99
C ASP A 472 -3.25 55.20 -20.02
N ILE A 473 -4.15 54.31 -19.60
CA ILE A 473 -5.60 54.58 -19.50
C ILE A 473 -5.87 55.59 -18.37
N ALA A 474 -5.19 55.47 -17.22
CA ALA A 474 -5.31 56.42 -16.12
C ALA A 474 -4.81 57.82 -16.51
N GLU A 475 -3.67 57.92 -17.19
CA GLU A 475 -3.10 59.18 -17.64
C GLU A 475 -3.97 59.88 -18.70
N PHE A 476 -4.66 59.09 -19.55
CA PHE A 476 -5.64 59.60 -20.51
C PHE A 476 -6.94 60.08 -19.85
N VAL A 477 -7.38 59.42 -18.78
CA VAL A 477 -8.56 59.83 -17.99
C VAL A 477 -8.28 61.10 -17.19
N ASP A 478 -7.09 61.24 -16.61
CA ASP A 478 -6.68 62.44 -15.87
C ASP A 478 -6.51 63.65 -16.79
N LYS A 479 -6.01 63.46 -18.03
CA LYS A 479 -5.92 64.53 -19.05
C LYS A 479 -7.30 64.97 -19.59
N ASN A 480 -8.35 64.15 -19.48
CA ASN A 480 -9.71 64.45 -19.94
C ASN A 480 -10.61 65.15 -18.90
N ASN A 481 -10.13 65.40 -17.68
CA ASN A 481 -10.88 66.16 -16.67
C ASN A 481 -10.85 67.70 -16.90
N ALA A 482 -10.25 68.18 -17.98
CA ALA A 482 -10.14 69.59 -18.34
C ALA A 482 -10.70 69.90 -19.75
N GLY A 483 -12.02 70.11 -19.85
CA GLY A 483 -12.66 70.85 -20.97
C GLY A 483 -12.97 70.06 -22.26
N PRO A 484 -13.91 70.54 -23.11
CA PRO A 484 -14.83 69.68 -23.86
C PRO A 484 -14.44 69.39 -25.33
N GLU A 485 -15.11 68.33 -25.84
CA GLU A 485 -15.33 67.94 -27.25
C GLU A 485 -14.31 67.01 -27.96
N GLY A 486 -14.67 65.72 -27.98
CA GLY A 486 -15.05 65.04 -29.23
C GLY A 486 -13.95 64.47 -30.14
N ARG A 487 -12.72 65.00 -30.14
CA ARG A 487 -11.68 64.53 -31.09
C ARG A 487 -10.79 63.38 -30.60
N ASN A 488 -10.73 63.13 -29.28
CA ASN A 488 -9.84 62.12 -28.72
C ASN A 488 -10.49 60.74 -28.47
N SER A 489 -11.80 60.60 -28.64
CA SER A 489 -12.50 59.32 -28.45
C SER A 489 -12.13 58.28 -29.52
N GLY A 490 -11.72 58.72 -30.72
CA GLY A 490 -11.23 57.83 -31.79
C GLY A 490 -9.84 57.26 -31.49
N ARG A 491 -8.94 58.07 -30.91
CA ARG A 491 -7.62 57.62 -30.46
C ARG A 491 -7.71 56.60 -29.33
N MET A 492 -8.62 56.80 -28.39
CA MET A 492 -8.89 55.81 -27.34
C MET A 492 -9.46 54.52 -27.92
N ARG A 493 -10.34 54.59 -28.93
CA ARG A 493 -10.90 53.40 -29.60
C ARG A 493 -9.81 52.65 -30.36
N GLU A 494 -8.93 53.34 -31.08
CA GLU A 494 -7.79 52.74 -31.79
C GLU A 494 -6.76 52.13 -30.83
N TYR A 495 -6.52 52.77 -29.67
CA TYR A 495 -5.63 52.24 -28.64
C TYR A 495 -6.22 51.02 -27.92
N VAL A 496 -7.52 51.05 -27.63
CA VAL A 496 -8.26 49.90 -27.08
C VAL A 496 -8.36 48.75 -28.09
N GLU A 497 -8.51 49.05 -29.39
CA GLU A 497 -8.43 48.05 -30.45
C GLU A 497 -7.03 47.45 -30.60
N ASN A 498 -5.97 48.26 -30.46
CA ASN A 498 -4.60 47.76 -30.47
C ASN A 498 -4.30 46.91 -29.22
N MET A 499 -4.77 47.34 -28.05
CA MET A 499 -4.72 46.55 -26.82
C MET A 499 -5.49 45.23 -26.95
N HIS A 500 -6.68 45.26 -27.54
CA HIS A 500 -7.47 44.05 -27.80
C HIS A 500 -6.77 43.13 -28.81
N LYS A 501 -6.14 43.67 -29.87
CA LYS A 501 -5.35 42.90 -30.84
C LYS A 501 -4.12 42.28 -30.21
N ASP A 502 -3.44 42.98 -29.30
CA ASP A 502 -2.26 42.47 -28.60
C ASP A 502 -2.63 41.41 -27.56
N ILE A 503 -3.72 41.61 -26.80
CA ILE A 503 -4.28 40.60 -25.90
C ILE A 503 -4.71 39.36 -26.69
N SER A 504 -5.36 39.55 -27.85
CA SER A 504 -5.76 38.44 -28.72
C SER A 504 -4.57 37.70 -29.31
N ARG A 505 -3.49 38.41 -29.69
CA ARG A 505 -2.25 37.79 -30.19
C ARG A 505 -1.53 37.00 -29.11
N SER A 506 -1.46 37.55 -27.90
CA SER A 506 -0.94 36.88 -26.70
C SER A 506 -1.73 35.60 -26.36
N HIS A 507 -3.06 35.66 -26.41
CA HIS A 507 -3.88 34.47 -26.18
C HIS A 507 -3.68 33.42 -27.27
N LYS A 508 -3.52 33.83 -28.53
CA LYS A 508 -3.15 32.92 -29.63
C LYS A 508 -1.78 32.28 -29.43
N GLU A 509 -0.76 33.03 -29.03
CA GLU A 509 0.57 32.48 -28.75
C GLU A 509 0.54 31.50 -27.56
N ARG A 510 -0.25 31.79 -26.52
CA ARG A 510 -0.45 30.87 -25.39
C ARG A 510 -1.21 29.61 -25.81
N GLU A 511 -2.20 29.74 -26.67
CA GLU A 511 -2.93 28.61 -27.25
C GLU A 511 -2.01 27.74 -28.13
N GLU A 512 -1.15 28.36 -28.93
CA GLU A 512 -0.12 27.68 -29.72
C GLU A 512 0.89 26.94 -28.82
N GLN A 513 1.36 27.55 -27.73
CA GLN A 513 2.25 26.89 -26.77
C GLN A 513 1.58 25.71 -26.06
N LEU A 514 0.32 25.84 -25.66
CA LEU A 514 -0.45 24.73 -25.07
C LEU A 514 -0.69 23.64 -26.11
N SER A 515 -0.89 24.00 -27.38
CA SER A 515 -1.04 23.04 -28.47
C SER A 515 0.25 22.26 -28.74
N LEU A 516 1.41 22.92 -28.69
CA LEU A 516 2.73 22.30 -28.85
C LEU A 516 3.05 21.38 -27.66
N ALA A 517 2.75 21.80 -26.43
CA ALA A 517 2.89 20.95 -25.25
C ALA A 517 1.99 19.70 -25.37
N ALA A 518 0.74 19.87 -25.80
CA ALA A 518 -0.17 18.75 -26.04
C ALA A 518 0.34 17.81 -27.15
N GLN A 519 1.00 18.33 -28.20
CA GLN A 519 1.66 17.51 -29.22
C GLN A 519 2.85 16.73 -28.65
N GLN A 520 3.71 17.38 -27.85
CA GLN A 520 4.84 16.71 -27.18
C GLN A 520 4.39 15.61 -26.21
N TYR A 521 3.28 15.81 -25.50
CA TYR A 521 2.67 14.76 -24.67
C TYR A 521 2.14 13.60 -25.51
N ARG A 522 1.56 13.86 -26.69
CA ARG A 522 1.14 12.79 -27.62
C ARG A 522 2.32 12.01 -28.18
N GLU A 523 3.39 12.69 -28.56
CA GLU A 523 4.63 12.04 -29.01
C GLU A 523 5.26 11.21 -27.90
N SER A 524 5.38 11.76 -26.69
CA SER A 524 5.88 11.04 -25.52
C SER A 524 5.01 9.80 -25.22
N LYS A 525 3.68 9.93 -25.28
CA LYS A 525 2.76 8.79 -25.15
C LYS A 525 3.02 7.72 -26.22
N ARG A 526 3.22 8.13 -27.47
CA ARG A 526 3.49 7.20 -28.58
C ARG A 526 4.81 6.47 -28.37
N THR A 527 5.85 7.16 -27.90
CA THR A 527 7.14 6.52 -27.57
C THR A 527 7.03 5.57 -26.38
N LEU A 528 6.22 5.88 -25.36
CA LEU A 528 6.01 5.01 -24.21
C LEU A 528 5.24 3.74 -24.60
N LEU A 529 4.22 3.87 -25.45
CA LEU A 529 3.49 2.72 -26.02
C LEU A 529 4.43 1.84 -26.84
N HIS A 530 5.30 2.43 -27.66
CA HIS A 530 6.27 1.66 -28.44
C HIS A 530 7.25 0.89 -27.55
N LYS A 531 7.78 1.54 -26.49
CA LYS A 531 8.65 0.87 -25.50
C LYS A 531 7.92 -0.26 -24.76
N TYR A 532 6.63 -0.08 -24.47
CA TYR A 532 5.81 -1.11 -23.84
C TYR A 532 5.55 -2.30 -24.78
N GLU A 533 5.30 -2.04 -26.07
CA GLU A 533 5.23 -3.08 -27.11
C GLU A 533 6.55 -3.84 -27.25
N GLU A 534 7.69 -3.14 -27.28
CA GLU A 534 9.03 -3.75 -27.29
C GLU A 534 9.24 -4.65 -26.06
N LEU A 535 8.86 -4.19 -24.87
CA LEU A 535 8.96 -4.96 -23.63
C LEU A 535 8.10 -6.22 -23.65
N LEU A 536 6.88 -6.14 -24.20
CA LEU A 536 6.00 -7.31 -24.40
C LEU A 536 6.62 -8.32 -25.36
N ILE A 537 7.25 -7.87 -26.44
CA ILE A 537 7.97 -8.75 -27.39
C ILE A 537 9.13 -9.46 -26.67
N HIS A 538 9.89 -8.74 -25.83
CA HIS A 538 10.97 -9.33 -25.05
C HIS A 538 10.46 -10.34 -24.02
N TYR A 539 9.36 -10.03 -23.33
CA TYR A 539 8.70 -10.95 -22.40
C TYR A 539 8.25 -12.24 -23.10
N ARG A 540 7.62 -12.11 -24.28
CA ARG A 540 7.20 -13.24 -25.11
C ARG A 540 8.39 -14.12 -25.52
N ASN A 541 9.48 -13.51 -25.98
CA ASN A 541 10.68 -14.24 -26.37
C ASN A 541 11.32 -14.98 -25.19
N LEU A 542 11.32 -14.37 -24.00
CA LEU A 542 11.86 -15.00 -22.79
C LEU A 542 10.99 -16.18 -22.35
N ARG A 543 9.66 -16.04 -22.41
CA ARG A 543 8.72 -17.13 -22.09
C ARG A 543 8.89 -18.33 -23.02
N LEU A 544 8.96 -18.09 -24.33
CA LEU A 544 9.23 -19.16 -25.32
C LEU A 544 10.57 -19.85 -25.07
N GLN A 545 11.63 -19.10 -24.73
CA GLN A 545 12.94 -19.68 -24.40
C GLN A 545 12.93 -20.51 -23.11
N CYS A 546 12.10 -20.16 -22.14
CA CYS A 546 11.92 -20.93 -20.91
C CYS A 546 11.11 -22.21 -21.16
N GLU A 547 10.06 -22.15 -21.99
CA GLU A 547 9.26 -23.30 -22.42
C GLU A 547 10.12 -24.28 -23.24
N GLU A 548 10.96 -23.79 -24.17
CA GLU A 548 11.90 -24.62 -24.95
C GLU A 548 12.96 -25.32 -24.10
N ARG A 549 13.28 -24.78 -22.91
CA ARG A 549 14.26 -25.35 -21.98
C ARG A 549 13.67 -26.35 -20.98
N GLY A 550 12.35 -26.59 -21.02
CA GLY A 550 11.67 -27.57 -20.16
C GLY A 550 11.74 -27.24 -18.67
N LEU A 551 11.61 -25.95 -18.32
CA LEU A 551 11.58 -25.49 -16.93
C LEU A 551 10.14 -25.49 -16.38
N ASP A 552 9.57 -26.67 -16.20
CA ASP A 552 8.15 -26.86 -15.79
C ASP A 552 7.86 -26.45 -14.33
N ASP A 553 8.89 -26.20 -13.51
CA ASP A 553 8.77 -25.89 -12.07
C ASP A 553 8.78 -24.38 -11.74
N ILE A 554 8.80 -23.49 -12.74
CA ILE A 554 8.85 -22.04 -12.53
C ILE A 554 7.50 -21.41 -12.92
N ASP A 555 6.92 -20.64 -12.00
CA ASP A 555 5.75 -19.80 -12.29
C ASP A 555 6.11 -18.74 -13.35
N MET A 556 5.57 -18.92 -14.56
CA MET A 556 5.88 -18.12 -15.74
C MET A 556 5.18 -16.76 -15.75
N GLY A 557 4.37 -16.46 -14.72
CA GLY A 557 3.62 -15.22 -14.61
C GLY A 557 2.37 -15.18 -15.51
N PRO A 558 1.62 -14.06 -15.46
CA PRO A 558 0.36 -13.91 -16.19
C PRO A 558 0.55 -13.93 -17.71
N ASP A 559 -0.51 -14.34 -18.41
CA ASP A 559 -0.49 -14.51 -19.87
C ASP A 559 -0.41 -13.17 -20.62
N GLU A 560 0.10 -13.17 -21.86
CA GLU A 560 0.20 -11.97 -22.70
C GLU A 560 -1.18 -11.29 -22.89
N THR A 561 -2.25 -12.07 -22.85
CA THR A 561 -3.62 -11.56 -22.94
C THR A 561 -4.09 -10.79 -21.71
N GLU A 562 -3.54 -11.07 -20.53
CA GLU A 562 -3.84 -10.39 -19.26
C GLU A 562 -2.98 -9.14 -19.06
N LEU A 563 -1.80 -9.10 -19.68
CA LEU A 563 -0.87 -7.98 -19.55
C LEU A 563 -1.18 -6.82 -20.49
N LYS A 564 -1.97 -7.02 -21.56
CA LYS A 564 -2.35 -5.94 -22.49
C LYS A 564 -3.06 -4.83 -21.72
N LEU A 565 -2.39 -3.67 -21.62
CA LEU A 565 -3.03 -2.41 -21.24
C LEU A 565 -4.24 -2.21 -22.15
N SER A 566 -5.43 -2.40 -21.59
CA SER A 566 -6.65 -2.22 -22.37
C SER A 566 -6.73 -0.77 -22.81
N ASP A 567 -6.96 -0.55 -24.11
CA ASP A 567 -7.35 0.75 -24.62
C ASP A 567 -8.55 1.30 -23.83
N SER A 568 -9.39 0.47 -23.20
CA SER A 568 -10.48 0.91 -22.34
C SER A 568 -10.04 1.43 -20.97
N GLU A 569 -8.89 1.05 -20.42
CA GLU A 569 -8.42 1.55 -19.11
C GLU A 569 -7.74 2.91 -19.26
N ILE A 570 -6.90 3.05 -20.30
CA ILE A 570 -6.30 4.33 -20.67
C ILE A 570 -7.38 5.27 -21.22
N ASN A 571 -8.30 4.79 -22.05
CA ASN A 571 -9.37 5.64 -22.57
C ASN A 571 -10.50 5.85 -21.58
N SER A 572 -10.76 5.06 -20.54
CA SER A 572 -11.88 5.35 -19.61
C SER A 572 -11.56 6.50 -18.66
N SER A 573 -10.34 6.54 -18.11
CA SER A 573 -9.89 7.67 -17.29
C SER A 573 -9.81 8.95 -18.14
N ASN A 574 -9.23 8.84 -19.33
CA ASN A 574 -9.07 9.99 -20.23
C ASN A 574 -10.35 10.36 -20.98
N LEU A 575 -11.27 9.42 -21.30
CA LEU A 575 -12.61 9.77 -21.80
C LEU A 575 -13.31 10.53 -20.70
N ARG A 576 -13.30 10.06 -19.45
CA ARG A 576 -13.94 10.76 -18.32
C ARG A 576 -13.36 12.15 -18.15
N GLU A 577 -12.05 12.33 -18.29
CA GLU A 577 -11.42 13.64 -18.23
C GLU A 577 -11.74 14.50 -19.45
N ILE A 578 -11.82 13.93 -20.65
CA ILE A 578 -12.26 14.61 -21.87
C ILE A 578 -13.77 14.91 -21.85
N THR A 579 -14.64 14.08 -21.27
CA THR A 579 -16.07 14.38 -21.06
C THR A 579 -16.24 15.38 -19.95
N ARG A 580 -15.39 15.38 -18.93
CA ARG A 580 -15.35 16.43 -17.90
C ARG A 580 -14.94 17.77 -18.51
N LEU A 581 -13.84 17.81 -19.25
CA LEU A 581 -13.36 19.01 -19.94
C LEU A 581 -14.32 19.47 -21.04
N LYS A 582 -14.92 18.56 -21.81
CA LYS A 582 -16.01 18.91 -22.76
C LYS A 582 -17.25 19.40 -22.03
N GLY A 583 -17.56 18.85 -20.86
CA GLY A 583 -18.65 19.32 -19.99
C GLY A 583 -18.38 20.71 -19.42
N GLU A 584 -17.15 20.98 -18.99
CA GLU A 584 -16.69 22.30 -18.53
C GLU A 584 -16.68 23.31 -19.69
N VAL A 585 -16.20 22.93 -20.87
CA VAL A 585 -16.25 23.77 -22.09
C VAL A 585 -17.71 24.04 -22.50
N ASN A 586 -18.60 23.05 -22.41
CA ASN A 586 -20.02 23.25 -22.71
C ASN A 586 -20.73 24.10 -21.65
N ARG A 587 -20.37 23.99 -20.37
CA ARG A 587 -20.84 24.88 -19.30
C ARG A 587 -20.31 26.30 -19.48
N LEU A 588 -19.05 26.46 -19.88
CA LEU A 588 -18.47 27.76 -20.22
C LEU A 588 -19.14 28.36 -21.46
N ARG A 589 -19.42 27.55 -22.48
CA ARG A 589 -20.22 27.98 -23.64
C ARG A 589 -21.64 28.34 -23.25
N GLN A 590 -22.33 27.56 -22.43
CA GLN A 590 -23.67 27.88 -21.95
C GLN A 590 -23.70 29.11 -21.06
N THR A 591 -22.71 29.31 -20.19
CA THR A 591 -22.61 30.54 -19.41
C THR A 591 -22.32 31.73 -20.32
N LEU A 592 -21.47 31.57 -21.34
CA LEU A 592 -21.21 32.60 -22.34
C LEU A 592 -22.44 32.90 -23.22
N GLU A 593 -23.22 31.89 -23.60
CA GLU A 593 -24.50 32.01 -24.32
C GLU A 593 -25.58 32.65 -23.42
N ASN A 594 -25.61 32.30 -22.14
CA ASN A 594 -26.49 32.91 -21.14
C ASN A 594 -26.09 34.36 -20.86
N TYR A 595 -24.80 34.69 -20.89
CA TYR A 595 -24.30 36.06 -20.83
C TYR A 595 -24.63 36.82 -22.13
N LYS A 596 -24.51 36.18 -23.30
CA LYS A 596 -24.89 36.74 -24.60
C LYS A 596 -26.39 37.02 -24.69
N ASN A 597 -27.22 36.13 -24.14
CA ASN A 597 -28.67 36.29 -24.03
C ASN A 597 -29.08 37.29 -22.93
N LYS A 598 -28.34 37.38 -21.82
CA LYS A 598 -28.58 38.39 -20.75
C LYS A 598 -28.24 39.81 -21.19
N TYR A 599 -27.23 39.97 -22.05
CA TYR A 599 -26.75 41.28 -22.48
C TYR A 599 -27.12 41.64 -23.93
N GLY A 600 -27.95 40.82 -24.59
CA GLY A 600 -28.60 41.18 -25.85
C GLY A 600 -27.63 41.60 -26.95
N VAL A 601 -26.58 40.81 -27.21
CA VAL A 601 -25.70 41.05 -28.36
C VAL A 601 -26.08 40.07 -29.47
N SER A 602 -27.16 40.41 -30.17
CA SER A 602 -27.40 39.93 -31.54
C SER A 602 -26.50 40.72 -32.48
N GLU A 603 -25.86 40.05 -33.44
CA GLU A 603 -24.89 40.65 -34.38
C GLU A 603 -25.50 41.58 -35.44
N GLU A 604 -26.81 41.77 -35.47
CA GLU A 604 -27.46 42.67 -36.43
C GLU A 604 -28.62 43.39 -35.75
N ASP A 605 -28.40 44.62 -35.30
CA ASP A 605 -29.43 45.67 -35.27
C ASP A 605 -28.77 47.04 -35.13
N ASP A 606 -28.87 47.83 -36.20
CA ASP A 606 -28.44 49.22 -36.30
C ASP A 606 -29.10 50.08 -35.20
N ILE A 607 -28.31 50.47 -34.20
CA ILE A 607 -28.77 51.39 -33.15
C ILE A 607 -28.77 52.82 -33.69
N ARG A 608 -29.91 53.25 -34.26
CA ARG A 608 -30.30 54.67 -34.28
C ARG A 608 -30.75 55.07 -32.86
N MET A 609 -29.84 55.65 -32.08
CA MET A 609 -30.17 56.26 -30.78
C MET A 609 -31.01 57.53 -30.98
N LYS A 610 -32.14 57.64 -30.26
CA LYS A 610 -32.81 58.91 -29.98
C LYS A 610 -32.12 59.60 -28.80
N PRO A 611 -31.92 60.93 -28.82
CA PRO A 611 -31.16 61.63 -27.79
C PRO A 611 -32.05 62.09 -26.63
N GLY A 612 -31.59 61.89 -25.40
CA GLY A 612 -32.10 62.62 -24.25
C GLY A 612 -32.21 61.82 -22.95
N GLU A 613 -31.09 61.37 -22.38
CA GLU A 613 -31.00 61.14 -20.93
C GLU A 613 -29.52 61.18 -20.50
N LYS A 614 -29.25 61.80 -19.34
CA LYS A 614 -27.92 62.31 -18.95
C LYS A 614 -26.88 61.18 -18.76
N PRO A 615 -25.67 61.28 -19.35
CA PRO A 615 -24.64 60.23 -19.28
C PRO A 615 -23.87 60.14 -17.95
N ALA A 616 -23.99 61.11 -17.05
CA ALA A 616 -23.10 61.18 -15.88
C ALA A 616 -23.38 60.09 -14.80
N GLU A 617 -24.65 59.74 -14.59
CA GLU A 617 -25.06 58.74 -13.59
C GLU A 617 -24.81 57.30 -14.09
N THR A 618 -25.01 57.05 -15.38
CA THR A 618 -24.72 55.76 -16.02
C THR A 618 -23.22 55.45 -16.03
N TRP A 619 -22.36 56.44 -16.29
CA TRP A 619 -20.91 56.25 -16.20
C TRP A 619 -20.39 56.09 -14.77
N ALA A 620 -21.00 56.74 -13.78
CA ALA A 620 -20.65 56.53 -12.37
C ALA A 620 -21.05 55.12 -11.88
N ALA A 621 -22.23 54.63 -12.29
CA ALA A 621 -22.68 53.28 -12.03
C ALA A 621 -21.78 52.23 -12.71
N LEU A 622 -21.40 52.45 -13.98
CA LEU A 622 -20.50 51.56 -14.71
C LEU A 622 -19.11 51.51 -14.07
N ARG A 623 -18.57 52.64 -13.60
CA ARG A 623 -17.30 52.70 -12.84
C ARG A 623 -17.37 52.00 -11.50
N LYS A 624 -18.53 52.01 -10.83
CA LYS A 624 -18.74 51.27 -9.58
C LYS A 624 -18.79 49.77 -9.85
N GLN A 625 -19.50 49.35 -10.91
CA GLN A 625 -19.57 47.96 -11.33
C GLN A 625 -18.23 47.41 -11.82
N LEU A 626 -17.45 48.18 -12.58
CA LEU A 626 -16.10 47.78 -12.99
C LEU A 626 -15.14 47.67 -11.80
N ARG A 627 -15.26 48.56 -10.80
CA ARG A 627 -14.47 48.45 -9.56
C ARG A 627 -14.90 47.26 -8.70
N GLU A 628 -16.20 47.01 -8.55
CA GLU A 628 -16.69 45.83 -7.85
C GLU A 628 -16.32 44.53 -8.59
N TYR A 629 -16.36 44.52 -9.92
CA TYR A 629 -15.96 43.36 -10.72
C TYR A 629 -14.46 43.08 -10.62
N THR A 630 -13.62 44.12 -10.74
CA THR A 630 -12.15 43.96 -10.60
C THR A 630 -11.75 43.57 -9.20
N LEU A 631 -12.39 44.12 -8.16
CA LEU A 631 -12.13 43.75 -6.77
C LEU A 631 -12.57 42.30 -6.47
N ASN A 632 -13.74 41.90 -6.97
CA ASN A 632 -14.24 40.54 -6.76
C ASN A 632 -13.41 39.50 -7.52
N THR A 633 -13.10 39.76 -8.79
CA THR A 633 -12.23 38.86 -9.58
C THR A 633 -10.82 38.79 -9.03
N GLN A 634 -10.26 39.88 -8.52
CA GLN A 634 -8.98 39.87 -7.82
C GLN A 634 -9.05 39.04 -6.53
N LYS A 635 -10.11 39.20 -5.74
CA LYS A 635 -10.32 38.43 -4.51
C LYS A 635 -10.45 36.94 -4.79
N ASP A 636 -11.20 36.55 -5.81
CA ASP A 636 -11.36 35.15 -6.21
C ASP A 636 -10.01 34.54 -6.64
N LEU A 637 -9.20 35.27 -7.41
CA LEU A 637 -7.86 34.83 -7.82
C LEU A 637 -6.87 34.76 -6.64
N GLU A 638 -6.97 35.66 -5.66
CA GLU A 638 -6.17 35.61 -4.44
C GLU A 638 -6.57 34.42 -3.55
N GLU A 639 -7.87 34.11 -3.45
CA GLU A 639 -8.38 32.93 -2.75
C GLU A 639 -7.96 31.62 -3.44
N GLU A 640 -8.03 31.54 -4.77
CA GLU A 640 -7.53 30.39 -5.54
C GLU A 640 -6.02 30.22 -5.38
N ARG A 641 -5.25 31.31 -5.45
CA ARG A 641 -3.80 31.28 -5.22
C ARG A 641 -3.46 30.82 -3.79
N ALA A 642 -4.22 31.27 -2.79
CA ALA A 642 -4.03 30.84 -1.40
C ALA A 642 -4.34 29.34 -1.23
N LYS A 643 -5.42 28.84 -1.84
CA LYS A 643 -5.76 27.41 -1.86
C LYS A 643 -4.65 26.58 -2.52
N LEU A 644 -4.21 26.95 -3.71
CA LEU A 644 -3.14 26.25 -4.42
C LEU A 644 -1.81 26.28 -3.65
N MET A 645 -1.48 27.39 -2.98
CA MET A 645 -0.30 27.45 -2.11
C MET A 645 -0.43 26.53 -0.90
N SER A 646 -1.61 26.43 -0.29
CA SER A 646 -1.85 25.51 0.83
C SER A 646 -1.75 24.04 0.40
N GLU A 647 -2.31 23.68 -0.75
CA GLU A 647 -2.19 22.34 -1.32
C GLU A 647 -0.74 22.01 -1.68
N ASN A 648 0.02 22.97 -2.23
CA ASN A 648 1.43 22.78 -2.54
C ASN A 648 2.29 22.57 -1.28
N ILE A 649 1.97 23.25 -0.17
CA ILE A 649 2.65 23.04 1.12
C ILE A 649 2.37 21.64 1.65
N VAL A 650 1.10 21.20 1.65
CA VAL A 650 0.72 19.86 2.10
C VAL A 650 1.39 18.78 1.25
N LEU A 651 1.40 18.93 -0.08
CA LEU A 651 2.07 17.99 -0.98
C LEU A 651 3.59 17.95 -0.76
N LYS A 652 4.23 19.09 -0.48
CA LYS A 652 5.66 19.14 -0.13
C LYS A 652 5.94 18.44 1.20
N GLU A 653 5.06 18.58 2.18
CA GLU A 653 5.19 17.92 3.47
C GLU A 653 5.01 16.41 3.33
N GLN A 654 4.02 15.95 2.56
CA GLN A 654 3.85 14.53 2.23
C GLN A 654 5.04 13.95 1.44
N LEU A 655 5.60 14.72 0.50
CA LEU A 655 6.82 14.31 -0.21
C LEU A 655 8.01 14.20 0.75
N LYS A 656 8.13 15.12 1.70
CA LYS A 656 9.18 15.09 2.72
C LYS A 656 9.00 13.91 3.67
N GLU A 657 7.78 13.63 4.13
CA GLU A 657 7.46 12.48 4.97
C GLU A 657 7.75 11.15 4.27
N SER A 658 7.38 11.04 2.98
CA SER A 658 7.69 9.84 2.19
C SER A 658 9.19 9.70 1.92
N GLN A 659 9.91 10.80 1.68
CA GLN A 659 11.38 10.80 1.56
C GLN A 659 12.06 10.41 2.88
N ASP A 660 11.62 10.99 4.01
CA ASP A 660 12.11 10.67 5.34
C ASP A 660 11.83 9.19 5.67
N TYR A 661 10.64 8.67 5.32
CA TYR A 661 10.33 7.25 5.46
C TYR A 661 11.28 6.38 4.63
N ILE A 662 11.48 6.71 3.35
CA ILE A 662 12.42 6.00 2.48
C ILE A 662 13.83 6.01 3.07
N ASP A 663 14.31 7.15 3.57
CA ASP A 663 15.66 7.28 4.10
C ASP A 663 15.85 6.52 5.43
N HIS A 664 14.88 6.61 6.35
CA HIS A 664 14.93 5.84 7.61
C HIS A 664 14.83 4.33 7.36
N HIS A 665 13.96 3.91 6.44
CA HIS A 665 13.80 2.50 6.11
C HIS A 665 14.99 1.97 5.29
N LEU A 666 15.57 2.76 4.38
CA LEU A 666 16.79 2.39 3.67
C LEU A 666 17.98 2.23 4.62
N VAL A 667 18.12 3.10 5.63
CA VAL A 667 19.17 2.94 6.64
C VAL A 667 18.96 1.68 7.46
N ARG A 668 17.72 1.39 7.89
CA ARG A 668 17.38 0.13 8.56
C ARG A 668 17.67 -1.09 7.68
N TYR A 669 17.24 -1.07 6.42
CA TYR A 669 17.50 -2.17 5.49
C TYR A 669 18.99 -2.34 5.22
N LYS A 670 19.76 -1.26 5.10
CA LYS A 670 21.23 -1.33 5.01
C LYS A 670 21.84 -1.95 6.26
N GLN A 671 21.40 -1.55 7.45
CA GLN A 671 21.87 -2.14 8.72
C GLN A 671 21.51 -3.63 8.85
N GLU A 672 20.29 -4.01 8.46
CA GLU A 672 19.84 -5.40 8.46
C GLU A 672 20.64 -6.24 7.45
N ILE A 673 20.89 -5.69 6.24
CA ILE A 673 21.74 -6.32 5.22
C ILE A 673 23.17 -6.48 5.74
N VAL A 674 23.74 -5.47 6.41
CA VAL A 674 25.09 -5.56 7.02
C VAL A 674 25.12 -6.60 8.15
N LYS A 675 24.08 -6.67 8.99
CA LYS A 675 23.96 -7.67 10.05
C LYS A 675 23.85 -9.08 9.48
N LEU A 676 23.04 -9.28 8.44
CA LEU A 676 22.93 -10.55 7.70
C LEU A 676 24.24 -10.93 7.02
N ARG A 677 24.95 -9.97 6.40
CA ARG A 677 26.28 -10.17 5.81
C ARG A 677 27.32 -10.58 6.86
N LYS A 678 27.29 -9.97 8.05
CA LYS A 678 28.17 -10.32 9.17
C LYS A 678 27.90 -11.72 9.70
N MET A 679 26.64 -12.14 9.80
CA MET A 679 26.27 -13.53 10.13
C MET A 679 26.72 -14.54 9.06
N LEU A 680 26.83 -14.10 7.80
CA LEU A 680 27.32 -14.90 6.67
C LEU A 680 28.85 -14.82 6.46
N GLY A 681 29.59 -14.06 7.28
CA GLY A 681 31.06 -13.99 7.22
C GLY A 681 31.64 -13.01 6.18
N TYR A 682 30.90 -11.99 5.77
CA TYR A 682 31.34 -10.94 4.84
C TYR A 682 31.54 -9.59 5.56
N ASP A 683 32.56 -8.82 5.17
CA ASP A 683 32.80 -7.44 5.64
C ASP A 683 31.77 -6.46 5.05
N THR A 684 31.74 -5.22 5.59
CA THR A 684 30.77 -4.16 5.25
C THR A 684 30.70 -3.85 3.76
N ASP A 685 31.82 -4.01 3.04
CA ASP A 685 31.91 -3.76 1.59
C ASP A 685 31.63 -5.01 0.72
N GLY A 686 31.15 -6.11 1.31
CA GLY A 686 30.86 -7.34 0.58
C GLY A 686 32.10 -8.18 0.22
N SER A 687 33.27 -7.80 0.74
CA SER A 687 34.49 -8.60 0.65
C SER A 687 34.48 -9.72 1.71
N PRO A 688 34.93 -10.94 1.39
CA PRO A 688 35.04 -12.00 2.39
C PRO A 688 36.14 -11.66 3.40
N VAL A 689 35.84 -11.75 4.70
CA VAL A 689 36.81 -11.46 5.77
C VAL A 689 37.90 -12.52 5.75
N LEU A 690 39.12 -12.15 5.35
CA LEU A 690 40.29 -13.02 5.41
C LEU A 690 40.70 -13.19 6.88
N GLY A 691 40.30 -14.31 7.48
CA GLY A 691 40.73 -14.71 8.83
C GLY A 691 39.61 -15.07 9.81
N ALA A 692 38.32 -14.92 9.44
CA ALA A 692 37.25 -15.48 10.26
C ALA A 692 37.28 -17.02 10.18
N PRO A 693 37.07 -17.76 11.30
CA PRO A 693 37.18 -19.21 11.31
C PRO A 693 36.15 -19.78 10.35
N THR A 694 36.63 -20.34 9.25
CA THR A 694 35.82 -21.07 8.29
C THR A 694 35.10 -22.18 9.05
N TYR A 695 33.80 -22.00 9.28
CA TYR A 695 32.92 -23.06 9.75
C TYR A 695 32.82 -24.08 8.61
N ARG A 696 33.82 -24.96 8.53
CA ARG A 696 33.83 -26.19 7.73
C ARG A 696 32.72 -27.09 8.27
N LYS A 697 31.48 -26.85 7.84
CA LYS A 697 30.42 -27.85 7.93
C LYS A 697 30.74 -28.95 6.93
N GLY A 698 31.36 -30.00 7.44
CA GLY A 698 31.24 -31.31 6.83
C GLY A 698 29.76 -31.70 6.82
N ARG A 699 29.20 -31.94 5.63
CA ARG A 699 28.05 -32.82 5.47
C ARG A 699 28.57 -34.12 4.88
N ARG A 700 28.52 -35.18 5.68
CA ARG A 700 28.63 -36.57 5.24
C ARG A 700 27.20 -37.11 5.13
N LYS A 701 26.95 -37.68 3.96
CA LYS A 701 25.94 -38.67 3.56
C LYS A 701 24.48 -38.25 3.52
#